data_AF-A0A851TVQ0-F1
#
_entry.id   AF-A0A851TVQ0-F1
#
_cell.length_a   1.000
_cell.length_b   1.000
_cell.length_c   1.000
_cell.angle_alpha   90.00
_cell.angle_beta   90.00
_cell.angle_gamma   90.00
#
_symmetry.space_group_name_H-M   'P 1'
#
loop_
_entity.id
_entity.type
_entity.pdbx_description
1 polymer ?
#
loop_
_entity_poly.entity_id
_entity_poly.type
_entity_poly.pdbx_seq_one_letter_code
_entity_poly.pdbx_strand_id
1 'polypeptide(L)'
;MKREAFLEVVSKDSIEAFLHCTQNPKNTLDHFDLNELLQELSRKQKEVLWQQLTQLLTDILVKNPVETWRWSGGDKNDDVMEVEMVPEMKQTVAVIQGVAAVVTASVPAVDENVNFRALVECVLILNGIFPALPASEKGLQDAIQHVCEMWWEKGLEGKEELGKTLFVILLNKSLNKAATGADIVRIWNLHQALLCFDYDSDESNAVKDLLLQCFMSVKHIKKEEGRRLLSFLFSWNVSFIKMIHGTVKNQLQFFPRSLMDYISEIYFRAWKKVSGEFTEVLEGNCIQDFMHHGIHLPRSSPVHSKVRDMLSYFHKQSKVCQGVEEMLYRLYQPIIWRSLKARNAEVRANAAFLFVDAFPVRNPSFTAEEMDREIQKQFEELFSLLEDPHPLVRSTGILGVTQVTSKYWEMIPSTVLADLLKKITGELAFDITSADVRCSVFKCLPIVLDNRLSHPLLEQLLPATKYCLHDISEKVRVAFVEMLLKVKTTKAAKFWNICPLEHLLARLEEADSQPVSRRVVNLLMDSFFPTSQPMDVWCERCVSLIQMNPAAAREFYRYAYEFTGPSTLVKLMLTIRRCLNACIQEALKESHHDSGDDDSEDGSGKENSSVLDDVLSVNDVATMAGLLEVTVLLWRSIHKSLDHNEEAKDYVIRKFASVLPEYFKVFQDERCVAPLIILASFIPPAAIPTFSCGVVSKLRNIDSGADPNKYSVLIDCLCRWGQVGHVLELASDWLSVSLTSAKNTKKSKRQVCIRATYESKPDLAVDYVEYLLTHPVSRGCLLSVPRKKLENLLKTLGAAKRFLDSIMKGTDSGGWNQATSLRALSLFCRLSIHLHHKFSEEGEDYLSLLKDTGAWIESHVIPFVLASDQDDGISKHSDVSKLIIQTYLTVCKDVIMVGLGNLTFQAQLLETALHIMQTERGGFCAPELLCVLKEIIEASINQNTETEEVTNLFHTLQNVFQKILECFAQRLKKEQEEGIQLIHSIQMPLGEFIHALHCWHSLFPAVYQGVLTTLLAAIVAEINCVLQQASNEKDLTMPKTISDLPPLSRSLMAVIMKSVNVVR
;
A
#
# COMPACT_ATOMS: atom_id res chain seq x y z
N MET A 1 28.43 63.54 37.47
CA MET A 1 27.99 64.77 36.79
C MET A 1 26.91 65.46 37.65
N LYS A 2 26.94 66.79 37.88
CA LYS A 2 25.93 67.50 38.69
C LYS A 2 24.64 67.72 37.87
N ARG A 3 23.47 67.71 38.53
CA ARG A 3 22.11 67.76 37.94
C ARG A 3 21.89 68.85 36.86
N GLU A 4 22.52 70.02 37.01
CA GLU A 4 22.43 71.13 36.04
C GLU A 4 23.37 70.96 34.84
N ALA A 5 24.50 70.27 35.00
CA ALA A 5 25.47 70.07 33.93
C ALA A 5 24.90 69.22 32.78
N PHE A 6 23.94 68.34 33.04
CA PHE A 6 23.32 67.53 31.98
C PHE A 6 22.43 68.38 31.06
N LEU A 7 21.68 69.35 31.62
CA LEU A 7 20.87 70.29 30.84
C LEU A 7 21.73 71.17 29.93
N GLU A 8 22.95 71.53 30.36
CA GLU A 8 23.88 72.32 29.55
C GLU A 8 24.48 71.50 28.38
N VAL A 9 24.61 70.20 28.56
CA VAL A 9 25.18 69.28 27.56
C VAL A 9 24.17 68.89 26.47
N VAL A 10 22.86 69.00 26.71
CA VAL A 10 21.83 68.80 25.68
C VAL A 10 21.74 70.04 24.77
N SER A 11 22.75 70.24 23.94
CA SER A 11 22.83 71.34 22.98
C SER A 11 23.67 70.97 21.75
N LYS A 12 23.45 71.67 20.63
CA LYS A 12 24.21 71.47 19.38
C LYS A 12 25.71 71.75 19.53
N ASP A 13 26.08 72.55 20.53
CA ASP A 13 27.46 72.96 20.79
C ASP A 13 28.22 71.94 21.65
N SER A 14 27.56 70.89 22.15
CA SER A 14 28.12 69.88 23.07
C SER A 14 27.81 68.42 22.69
N ILE A 15 27.75 68.12 21.39
CA ILE A 15 27.35 66.80 20.85
C ILE A 15 28.19 65.64 21.43
N GLU A 16 29.52 65.77 21.51
CA GLU A 16 30.39 64.69 22.03
C GLU A 16 30.13 64.38 23.51
N ALA A 17 29.91 65.42 24.33
CA ALA A 17 29.57 65.26 25.73
C ALA A 17 28.18 64.62 25.90
N PHE A 18 27.22 64.96 25.04
CA PHE A 18 25.89 64.36 25.03
C PHE A 18 25.92 62.86 24.68
N LEU A 19 26.67 62.50 23.64
CA LEU A 19 26.86 61.10 23.23
C LEU A 19 27.58 60.29 24.30
N HIS A 20 28.60 60.87 24.94
CA HIS A 20 29.30 60.21 26.06
C HIS A 20 28.35 59.87 27.22
N CYS A 21 27.39 60.74 27.53
CA CYS A 21 26.40 60.51 28.58
C CYS A 21 25.32 59.49 28.19
N THR A 22 25.01 59.34 26.90
CA THR A 22 23.87 58.53 26.42
C THR A 22 24.27 57.15 25.89
N GLN A 23 25.51 56.95 25.44
CA GLN A 23 25.97 55.71 24.81
C GLN A 23 26.77 54.76 25.73
N ASN A 24 27.20 55.20 26.93
CA ASN A 24 28.01 54.41 27.87
C ASN A 24 27.33 54.14 29.23
N PRO A 25 26.25 53.34 29.29
CA PRO A 25 25.60 53.01 30.57
C PRO A 25 26.35 51.97 31.43
N LYS A 26 27.54 51.49 31.01
CA LYS A 26 28.28 50.37 31.65
C LYS A 26 29.75 50.63 31.98
N ASN A 27 30.19 51.87 32.14
CA ASN A 27 31.47 52.12 32.79
C ASN A 27 31.29 52.05 34.32
N THR A 28 31.69 50.94 34.92
CA THR A 28 31.67 50.63 36.37
C THR A 28 32.44 51.61 37.28
N LEU A 29 32.91 52.75 36.76
CA LEU A 29 33.66 53.78 37.49
C LEU A 29 32.92 55.12 37.62
N ASP A 30 31.81 55.35 36.92
CA ASP A 30 30.97 56.55 37.08
C ASP A 30 29.51 56.15 37.40
N HIS A 31 29.01 56.56 38.57
CA HIS A 31 27.61 56.38 39.00
C HIS A 31 26.66 57.33 38.23
N PHE A 32 26.50 57.13 36.93
CA PHE A 32 25.55 57.89 36.13
C PHE A 32 24.44 56.98 35.58
N ASP A 33 23.29 57.00 36.24
CA ASP A 33 22.05 56.37 35.77
C ASP A 33 21.07 57.45 35.27
N LEU A 34 20.75 57.40 33.98
CA LEU A 34 19.85 58.32 33.31
C LEU A 34 18.42 58.25 33.88
N ASN A 35 17.97 57.08 34.32
CA ASN A 35 16.64 56.91 34.91
C ASN A 35 16.56 57.55 36.31
N GLU A 36 17.60 57.36 37.13
CA GLU A 36 17.69 57.98 38.46
C GLU A 36 17.76 59.50 38.34
N LEU A 37 18.59 60.02 37.43
CA LEU A 37 18.70 61.45 37.15
C LEU A 37 17.35 62.08 36.80
N LEU A 38 16.59 61.46 35.89
CA LEU A 38 15.31 62.01 35.42
C LEU A 38 14.20 61.97 36.48
N GLN A 39 14.25 61.03 37.42
CA GLN A 39 13.34 61.02 38.57
C GLN A 39 13.65 62.15 39.56
N GLU A 40 14.92 62.52 39.73
CA GLU A 40 15.35 63.56 40.66
C GLU A 40 15.19 65.01 40.14
N LEU A 41 14.97 65.21 38.84
CA LEU A 41 14.78 66.56 38.27
C LEU A 41 13.46 67.20 38.74
N SER A 42 13.52 68.50 39.06
CA SER A 42 12.31 69.28 39.33
C SER A 42 11.44 69.42 38.07
N ARG A 43 10.14 69.72 38.24
CA ARG A 43 9.19 69.85 37.12
C ARG A 43 9.69 70.81 36.03
N LYS A 44 10.16 72.00 36.41
CA LYS A 44 10.70 73.00 35.49
C LYS A 44 11.96 72.52 34.75
N GLN A 45 12.82 71.73 35.43
CA GLN A 45 14.03 71.19 34.81
C GLN A 45 13.69 70.09 33.78
N LYS A 46 12.65 69.29 34.02
CA LYS A 46 12.15 68.31 33.04
C LYS A 46 11.61 69.00 31.78
N GLU A 47 10.83 70.08 31.96
CA GLU A 47 10.30 70.87 30.83
C GLU A 47 11.41 71.50 29.99
N VAL A 48 12.42 72.08 30.64
CA VAL A 48 13.60 72.65 29.95
C VAL A 48 14.38 71.57 29.21
N LEU A 49 14.60 70.41 29.83
CA LEU A 49 15.27 69.28 29.17
C LEU A 49 14.54 68.86 27.88
N TRP A 50 13.22 68.68 27.94
CA TRP A 50 12.44 68.24 26.79
C TRP A 50 12.42 69.28 25.65
N GLN A 51 12.39 70.58 25.99
CA GLN A 51 12.56 71.66 25.00
C GLN A 51 13.94 71.60 24.34
N GLN A 52 15.01 71.44 25.13
CA GLN A 52 16.37 71.34 24.62
C GLN A 52 16.58 70.08 23.76
N LEU A 53 16.00 68.93 24.13
CA LEU A 53 16.02 67.70 23.31
C LEU A 53 15.33 67.89 21.97
N THR A 54 14.16 68.53 21.97
CA THR A 54 13.40 68.81 20.74
C THR A 54 14.16 69.75 19.83
N GLN A 55 14.77 70.80 20.39
CA GLN A 55 15.61 71.74 19.63
C GLN A 55 16.85 71.05 19.08
N LEU A 56 17.54 70.22 19.87
CA LEU A 56 18.70 69.45 19.42
C LEU A 56 18.34 68.52 18.26
N LEU A 57 17.24 67.77 18.37
CA LEU A 57 16.76 66.87 17.32
C LEU A 57 16.43 67.66 16.04
N THR A 58 15.74 68.79 16.18
CA THR A 58 15.37 69.65 15.05
C THR A 58 16.59 70.27 14.37
N ASP A 59 17.53 70.82 15.13
CA ASP A 59 18.76 71.43 14.61
C ASP A 59 19.61 70.41 13.83
N ILE A 60 19.69 69.17 14.31
CA ILE A 60 20.41 68.08 13.65
C ILE A 60 19.74 67.66 12.34
N LEU A 61 18.40 67.57 12.32
CA LEU A 61 17.64 67.24 11.11
C LEU A 61 17.63 68.37 10.09
N VAL A 62 17.67 69.63 10.51
CA VAL A 62 17.83 70.78 9.60
C VAL A 62 19.23 70.77 8.96
N LYS A 63 20.27 70.41 9.73
CA LYS A 63 21.64 70.30 9.22
C LYS A 63 21.81 69.11 8.26
N ASN A 64 21.08 68.02 8.49
CA ASN A 64 21.12 66.81 7.66
C ASN A 64 19.70 66.24 7.45
N PRO A 65 18.94 66.79 6.47
CA PRO A 65 17.55 66.41 6.23
C PRO A 65 17.41 64.95 5.83
N VAL A 66 16.34 64.30 6.28
CA VAL A 66 16.07 62.87 6.09
C VAL A 66 16.01 62.50 4.59
N GLU A 67 15.55 63.40 3.72
CA GLU A 67 15.48 63.20 2.27
C GLU A 67 16.86 63.14 1.59
N THR A 68 17.89 63.65 2.26
CA THR A 68 19.28 63.65 1.74
C THR A 68 20.04 62.38 2.11
N TRP A 69 19.43 61.50 2.92
CA TRP A 69 20.02 60.25 3.37
C TRP A 69 20.12 59.25 2.20
N ARG A 70 21.29 59.17 1.58
CA ARG A 70 21.58 58.21 0.50
C ARG A 70 22.12 56.90 1.07
N TRP A 71 21.24 55.93 1.22
CA TRP A 71 21.60 54.57 1.63
C TRP A 71 21.91 53.73 0.38
N SER A 72 23.19 53.54 0.08
CA SER A 72 23.64 52.75 -1.09
C SER A 72 23.41 51.25 -0.84
N GLY A 73 22.23 50.73 -1.17
CA GLY A 73 21.92 49.30 -0.97
C GLY A 73 20.59 48.85 -1.56
N GLY A 74 20.10 49.56 -2.58
CA GLY A 74 18.87 49.23 -3.29
C GLY A 74 19.13 48.43 -4.57
N ASP A 75 19.86 47.32 -4.51
CA ASP A 75 19.70 46.29 -5.53
C ASP A 75 20.08 44.91 -5.00
N LYS A 76 19.22 43.94 -5.30
CA LYS A 76 19.36 42.54 -4.91
C LYS A 76 20.57 41.94 -5.61
N ASN A 77 21.73 41.92 -4.95
CA ASN A 77 22.78 40.92 -5.17
C ASN A 77 23.57 40.76 -3.87
N ASP A 78 23.46 39.57 -3.30
CA ASP A 78 24.31 39.07 -2.21
C ASP A 78 25.75 38.98 -2.75
N ASP A 79 26.52 40.07 -2.62
CA ASP A 79 27.98 40.13 -2.51
C ASP A 79 28.42 41.59 -2.66
N VAL A 80 28.37 42.38 -1.58
CA VAL A 80 28.92 43.75 -1.58
C VAL A 80 29.64 44.05 -0.28
N MET A 81 30.92 44.42 -0.43
CA MET A 81 31.78 44.95 0.63
C MET A 81 31.13 46.15 1.35
N GLU A 82 31.20 46.16 2.68
CA GLU A 82 30.79 47.31 3.51
C GLU A 82 31.53 48.58 3.05
N VAL A 83 30.83 49.48 2.36
CA VAL A 83 31.33 50.84 2.11
C VAL A 83 31.00 51.69 3.34
N GLU A 84 32.02 52.27 3.96
CA GLU A 84 31.90 53.09 5.16
C GLU A 84 30.89 54.24 4.98
N MET A 85 29.91 54.34 5.88
CA MET A 85 29.03 55.50 5.96
C MET A 85 29.83 56.79 6.18
N VAL A 86 29.38 57.88 5.55
CA VAL A 86 29.93 59.23 5.75
C VAL A 86 29.94 59.57 7.25
N PRO A 87 31.06 60.02 7.83
CA PRO A 87 31.19 60.26 9.29
C PRO A 87 30.10 61.16 9.88
N GLU A 88 29.66 62.17 9.13
CA GLU A 88 28.59 63.09 9.52
C GLU A 88 27.25 62.38 9.72
N MET A 89 26.96 61.37 8.90
CA MET A 89 25.73 60.57 8.98
C MET A 89 25.77 59.63 10.18
N LYS A 90 26.93 59.01 10.49
CA LYS A 90 27.12 58.22 11.72
C LYS A 90 26.90 59.06 12.97
N GLN A 91 27.38 60.31 12.97
CA GLN A 91 27.16 61.24 14.07
C GLN A 91 25.68 61.63 14.21
N THR A 92 24.98 61.91 13.09
CA THR A 92 23.53 62.17 13.10
C THR A 92 22.74 61.01 13.69
N VAL A 93 22.98 59.78 13.23
CA VAL A 93 22.31 58.57 13.74
C VAL A 93 22.59 58.36 15.23
N ALA A 94 23.85 58.52 15.66
CA ALA A 94 24.26 58.43 17.06
C ALA A 94 23.53 59.44 17.95
N VAL A 95 23.35 60.69 17.49
CA VAL A 95 22.64 61.74 18.24
C VAL A 95 21.16 61.41 18.34
N ILE A 96 20.51 60.99 17.25
CA ILE A 96 19.09 60.60 17.28
C ILE A 96 18.88 59.41 18.23
N GLN A 97 19.81 58.44 18.23
CA GLN A 97 19.75 57.30 19.15
C GLN A 97 19.93 57.74 20.62
N GLY A 98 20.84 58.69 20.88
CA GLY A 98 21.01 59.29 22.21
C GLY A 98 19.75 60.03 22.67
N VAL A 99 19.11 60.79 21.78
CA VAL A 99 17.82 61.45 22.04
C VAL A 99 16.75 60.42 22.36
N ALA A 100 16.62 59.35 21.58
CA ALA A 100 15.68 58.27 21.85
C ALA A 100 15.91 57.60 23.22
N ALA A 101 17.16 57.45 23.66
CA ALA A 101 17.49 56.92 24.98
C ALA A 101 17.02 57.85 26.13
N VAL A 102 17.23 59.16 26.01
CA VAL A 102 16.76 60.14 27.01
C VAL A 102 15.24 60.26 27.01
N VAL A 103 14.61 60.18 25.84
CA VAL A 103 13.15 60.14 25.70
C VAL A 103 12.58 58.90 26.39
N THR A 104 13.16 57.71 26.15
CA THR A 104 12.76 56.46 26.81
C THR A 104 12.82 56.59 28.33
N ALA A 105 13.95 57.07 28.86
CA ALA A 105 14.15 57.25 30.29
C ALA A 105 13.24 58.34 30.89
N SER A 106 12.71 59.25 30.04
CA SER A 106 11.76 60.29 30.47
C SER A 106 10.33 59.77 30.65
N VAL A 107 9.93 58.69 29.96
CA VAL A 107 8.54 58.17 29.99
C VAL A 107 8.04 57.85 31.40
N PRO A 108 8.80 57.13 32.27
CA PRO A 108 8.37 56.86 33.64
C PRO A 108 8.22 58.13 34.49
N ALA A 109 8.98 59.17 34.17
CA ALA A 109 9.05 60.42 34.91
C ALA A 109 7.95 61.44 34.53
N VAL A 110 7.09 61.11 33.56
CA VAL A 110 5.89 61.88 33.18
C VAL A 110 4.75 61.62 34.17
N ASP A 111 4.22 62.69 34.76
CA ASP A 111 3.04 62.73 35.64
C ASP A 111 2.05 63.82 35.21
N GLU A 112 0.82 63.78 35.74
CA GLU A 112 -0.28 64.69 35.35
C GLU A 112 0.01 66.19 35.56
N ASN A 113 1.05 66.55 36.33
CA ASN A 113 1.33 67.93 36.73
C ASN A 113 2.52 68.56 35.99
N VAL A 114 3.09 67.91 34.97
CA VAL A 114 4.24 68.42 34.19
C VAL A 114 3.82 68.66 32.75
N ASN A 115 4.21 69.79 32.15
CA ASN A 115 3.91 70.05 30.74
C ASN A 115 4.89 69.31 29.82
N PHE A 116 4.44 68.18 29.25
CA PHE A 116 5.27 67.34 28.39
C PHE A 116 5.06 67.57 26.89
N ARG A 117 4.43 68.69 26.46
CA ARG A 117 4.15 68.97 25.04
C ARG A 117 5.40 68.92 24.15
N ALA A 118 6.52 69.47 24.61
CA ALA A 118 7.79 69.41 23.88
C ALA A 118 8.28 67.95 23.72
N LEU A 119 8.08 67.11 24.74
CA LEU A 119 8.41 65.69 24.66
C LEU A 119 7.52 64.95 23.63
N VAL A 120 6.23 65.28 23.55
CA VAL A 120 5.33 64.75 22.50
C VAL A 120 5.86 65.09 21.11
N GLU A 121 6.20 66.37 20.87
CA GLU A 121 6.75 66.83 19.60
C GLU A 121 8.05 66.10 19.24
N CYS A 122 8.97 65.96 20.21
CA CYS A 122 10.21 65.20 20.04
C CYS A 122 9.94 63.75 19.60
N VAL A 123 8.99 63.07 20.24
CA VAL A 123 8.65 61.67 19.93
C VAL A 123 7.97 61.55 18.56
N LEU A 124 7.11 62.50 18.16
CA LEU A 124 6.50 62.51 16.84
C LEU A 124 7.55 62.73 15.73
N ILE A 125 8.55 63.58 15.97
CA ILE A 125 9.69 63.73 15.05
C ILE A 125 10.46 62.41 14.95
N LEU A 126 10.77 61.75 16.08
CA LEU A 126 11.43 60.43 16.07
C LEU A 126 10.62 59.39 15.28
N ASN A 127 9.30 59.38 15.43
CA ASN A 127 8.39 58.49 14.69
C ASN A 127 8.43 58.77 13.18
N GLY A 128 8.46 60.05 12.78
CA GLY A 128 8.53 60.47 11.38
C GLY A 128 9.84 60.10 10.67
N ILE A 129 10.93 59.90 11.43
CA ILE A 129 12.23 59.45 10.89
C ILE A 129 12.19 57.96 10.53
N PHE A 130 11.38 57.16 11.23
CA PHE A 130 11.41 55.70 11.14
C PHE A 130 11.28 55.16 9.70
N PRO A 131 10.33 55.62 8.86
CA PRO A 131 10.18 55.11 7.49
C PRO A 131 11.39 55.33 6.58
N ALA A 132 12.29 56.26 6.93
CA ALA A 132 13.47 56.58 6.15
C ALA A 132 14.74 55.80 6.57
N LEU A 133 14.65 54.96 7.60
CA LEU A 133 15.79 54.18 8.11
C LEU A 133 15.98 52.85 7.37
N PRO A 134 17.19 52.51 6.91
CA PRO A 134 17.49 51.23 6.26
C PRO A 134 17.63 50.11 7.29
N ALA A 135 17.54 48.86 6.83
CA ALA A 135 17.70 47.67 7.67
C ALA A 135 19.09 47.55 8.35
N SER A 136 20.11 48.26 7.84
CA SER A 136 21.46 48.30 8.44
C SER A 136 21.49 49.05 9.77
N GLU A 137 20.60 50.03 9.98
CA GLU A 137 20.56 50.87 11.19
C GLU A 137 19.68 50.29 12.30
N LYS A 138 19.94 49.03 12.64
CA LYS A 138 19.14 48.26 13.59
C LYS A 138 19.13 48.89 14.99
N GLY A 139 20.24 49.50 15.43
CA GLY A 139 20.34 50.12 16.76
C GLY A 139 19.40 51.30 16.95
N LEU A 140 19.27 52.16 15.94
CA LEU A 140 18.35 53.30 15.97
C LEU A 140 16.89 52.85 15.79
N GLN A 141 16.63 51.89 14.89
CA GLN A 141 15.30 51.29 14.73
C GLN A 141 14.79 50.67 16.04
N ASP A 142 15.63 49.88 16.73
CA ASP A 142 15.29 49.25 18.02
C ASP A 142 15.06 50.32 19.11
N ALA A 143 15.82 51.43 19.11
CA ALA A 143 15.63 52.53 20.05
C ALA A 143 14.29 53.27 19.84
N ILE A 144 13.95 53.64 18.60
CA ILE A 144 12.66 54.27 18.28
C ILE A 144 11.50 53.32 18.58
N GLN A 145 11.66 52.03 18.26
CA GLN A 145 10.68 51.00 18.59
C GLN A 145 10.43 50.94 20.10
N HIS A 146 11.49 50.96 20.92
CA HIS A 146 11.37 50.92 22.37
C HIS A 146 10.69 52.16 22.94
N VAL A 147 10.97 53.35 22.40
CA VAL A 147 10.24 54.58 22.74
C VAL A 147 8.75 54.40 22.49
N CYS A 148 8.37 53.92 21.30
CA CYS A 148 6.96 53.73 20.95
C CYS A 148 6.27 52.71 21.87
N GLU A 149 6.95 51.62 22.25
CA GLU A 149 6.44 50.61 23.17
C GLU A 149 6.17 51.19 24.56
N MET A 150 7.15 51.89 25.14
CA MET A 150 7.02 52.53 26.45
C MET A 150 5.93 53.61 26.43
N TRP A 151 5.83 54.39 25.34
CA TRP A 151 4.82 55.44 25.18
C TRP A 151 3.41 54.86 25.14
N TRP A 152 3.23 53.75 24.41
CA TRP A 152 1.96 53.03 24.32
C TRP A 152 1.54 52.45 25.68
N GLU A 153 2.45 51.76 26.38
CA GLU A 153 2.18 51.16 27.69
C GLU A 153 1.80 52.19 28.74
N LYS A 154 2.41 53.38 28.72
CA LYS A 154 2.10 54.48 29.63
C LYS A 154 0.76 55.17 29.28
N GLY A 155 0.30 55.08 28.04
CA GLY A 155 -0.97 55.64 27.59
C GLY A 155 -0.96 57.17 27.44
N LEU A 156 0.17 57.75 27.03
CA LEU A 156 0.37 59.20 26.90
C LEU A 156 -0.33 59.80 25.66
N GLU A 157 -0.39 61.14 25.59
CA GLU A 157 -0.95 61.87 24.45
C GLU A 157 -0.20 61.51 23.14
N GLY A 158 -0.95 61.36 22.04
CA GLY A 158 -0.41 60.99 20.72
C GLY A 158 -0.01 59.52 20.57
N LYS A 159 -0.38 58.65 21.54
CA LYS A 159 -0.09 57.21 21.47
C LYS A 159 -0.68 56.52 20.24
N GLU A 160 -1.75 57.05 19.65
CA GLU A 160 -2.44 56.45 18.51
C GLU A 160 -1.51 56.38 17.28
N GLU A 161 -0.83 57.47 16.94
CA GLU A 161 0.08 57.54 15.80
C GLU A 161 1.36 56.70 16.03
N LEU A 162 1.87 56.70 17.26
CA LEU A 162 3.03 55.87 17.63
C LEU A 162 2.68 54.39 17.65
N GLY A 163 1.48 54.06 18.13
CA GLY A 163 0.92 52.72 18.12
C GLY A 163 0.75 52.18 16.70
N LYS A 164 0.26 53.01 15.75
CA LYS A 164 0.16 52.63 14.33
C LYS A 164 1.52 52.23 13.75
N THR A 165 2.54 53.09 13.89
CA THR A 165 3.88 52.80 13.40
C THR A 165 4.44 51.53 14.02
N LEU A 166 4.39 51.43 15.35
CA LEU A 166 4.88 50.27 16.09
C LEU A 166 4.16 48.97 15.69
N PHE A 167 2.85 49.03 15.46
CA PHE A 167 2.06 47.89 15.03
C PHE A 167 2.53 47.38 13.67
N VAL A 168 2.75 48.26 12.68
CA VAL A 168 3.27 47.89 11.35
C VAL A 168 4.67 47.27 11.45
N ILE A 169 5.54 47.83 12.29
CA ILE A 169 6.90 47.31 12.52
C ILE A 169 6.85 45.88 13.06
N LEU A 170 6.10 45.68 14.15
CA LEU A 170 5.98 44.39 14.80
C LEU A 170 5.34 43.35 13.87
N LEU A 171 4.32 43.75 13.11
CA LEU A 171 3.63 42.89 12.15
C LEU A 171 4.60 42.38 11.08
N ASN A 172 5.38 43.26 10.45
CA ASN A 172 6.43 42.88 9.51
C ASN A 172 7.47 41.93 10.16
N LYS A 173 7.93 42.27 11.37
CA LYS A 173 8.91 41.46 12.11
C LYS A 173 8.41 40.05 12.39
N SER A 174 7.12 39.89 12.69
CA SER A 174 6.51 38.58 12.99
C SER A 174 6.33 37.67 11.77
N LEU A 175 6.29 38.25 10.57
CA LEU A 175 6.15 37.51 9.31
C LEU A 175 7.51 37.07 8.74
N ASN A 176 8.61 37.63 9.24
CA ASN A 176 9.95 37.23 8.83
C ASN A 176 10.27 35.77 9.17
N LYS A 177 11.16 35.15 8.37
CA LYS A 177 11.61 33.76 8.60
C LYS A 177 12.21 33.57 10.01
N ALA A 178 12.92 34.57 10.52
CA ALA A 178 13.53 34.56 11.85
C ALA A 178 12.57 34.87 13.01
N ALA A 179 11.29 35.15 12.74
CA ALA A 179 10.32 35.51 13.77
C ALA A 179 10.16 34.41 14.83
N THR A 180 10.04 34.82 16.09
CA THR A 180 9.87 33.95 17.25
C THR A 180 8.46 34.06 17.83
N GLY A 181 8.10 33.15 18.74
CA GLY A 181 6.84 33.25 19.47
C GLY A 181 6.70 34.52 20.31
N ALA A 182 7.82 35.13 20.74
CA ALA A 182 7.81 36.36 21.52
C ALA A 182 7.38 37.57 20.68
N ASP A 183 7.72 37.59 19.38
CA ASP A 183 7.30 38.65 18.47
C ASP A 183 5.76 38.65 18.29
N ILE A 184 5.14 37.48 18.25
CA ILE A 184 3.68 37.33 18.17
C ILE A 184 3.01 37.81 19.47
N VAL A 185 3.60 37.54 20.63
CA VAL A 185 3.10 38.02 21.92
C VAL A 185 3.12 39.55 21.97
N ARG A 186 4.20 40.18 21.47
CA ARG A 186 4.30 41.65 21.40
C ARG A 186 3.19 42.26 20.54
N ILE A 187 2.91 41.70 19.37
CA ILE A 187 1.79 42.15 18.53
C ILE A 187 0.47 42.01 19.27
N TRP A 188 0.24 40.87 19.93
CA TRP A 188 -0.99 40.68 20.70
C TRP A 188 -1.12 41.73 21.82
N ASN A 189 -0.04 42.10 22.51
CA ASN A 189 -0.13 43.16 23.52
C ASN A 189 -0.50 44.53 22.92
N LEU A 190 -0.15 44.76 21.65
CA LEU A 190 -0.44 46.00 20.92
C LEU A 190 -1.73 45.94 20.07
N HIS A 191 -2.49 44.83 20.08
CA HIS A 191 -3.61 44.62 19.15
C HIS A 191 -4.65 45.74 19.08
N GLN A 192 -4.85 46.49 20.17
CA GLN A 192 -5.78 47.63 20.22
C GLN A 192 -5.36 48.79 19.32
N ALA A 193 -4.07 48.93 18.99
CA ALA A 193 -3.58 49.92 18.03
C ALA A 193 -4.21 49.76 16.64
N LEU A 194 -4.68 48.55 16.29
CA LEU A 194 -5.41 48.32 15.05
C LEU A 194 -6.67 49.21 14.93
N LEU A 195 -7.33 49.51 16.05
CA LEU A 195 -8.55 50.33 16.05
C LEU A 195 -8.28 51.81 15.73
N CYS A 196 -7.00 52.23 15.74
CA CYS A 196 -6.61 53.57 15.33
C CYS A 196 -6.53 53.73 13.81
N PHE A 197 -6.50 52.63 13.04
CA PHE A 197 -6.48 52.66 11.58
C PHE A 197 -7.89 52.85 11.01
N ASP A 198 -8.04 53.82 10.11
CA ASP A 198 -9.25 53.93 9.29
C ASP A 198 -9.25 52.84 8.23
N TYR A 199 -10.29 52.01 8.19
CA TYR A 199 -10.36 50.90 7.26
C TYR A 199 -10.40 51.36 5.80
N ASP A 200 -11.05 52.48 5.49
CA ASP A 200 -11.26 52.93 4.12
C ASP A 200 -10.09 53.78 3.58
N SER A 201 -9.08 54.06 4.39
CA SER A 201 -7.90 54.82 3.97
C SER A 201 -6.92 53.98 3.13
N ASP A 202 -6.23 54.64 2.20
CA ASP A 202 -5.19 54.00 1.37
C ASP A 202 -3.99 53.53 2.20
N GLU A 203 -3.68 54.24 3.29
CA GLU A 203 -2.61 53.90 4.24
C GLU A 203 -2.84 52.52 4.88
N SER A 204 -4.09 52.14 5.08
CA SER A 204 -4.46 50.86 5.69
C SER A 204 -4.33 49.67 4.73
N ASN A 205 -4.16 49.89 3.41
CA ASN A 205 -4.06 48.78 2.46
C ASN A 205 -2.83 47.91 2.72
N ALA A 206 -1.67 48.52 3.00
CA ALA A 206 -0.46 47.78 3.38
C ALA A 206 -0.67 46.95 4.67
N VAL A 207 -1.41 47.50 5.63
CA VAL A 207 -1.72 46.82 6.90
C VAL A 207 -2.66 45.64 6.67
N LYS A 208 -3.70 45.82 5.84
CA LYS A 208 -4.63 44.75 5.45
C LYS A 208 -3.85 43.56 4.86
N ASP A 209 -2.92 43.82 3.94
CA ASP A 209 -2.11 42.77 3.30
C ASP A 209 -1.25 42.00 4.31
N LEU A 210 -0.58 42.72 5.22
CA LEU A 210 0.23 42.10 6.27
C LEU A 210 -0.63 41.27 7.24
N LEU A 211 -1.81 41.76 7.61
CA LEU A 211 -2.75 41.04 8.47
C LEU A 211 -3.27 39.75 7.79
N LEU A 212 -3.54 39.80 6.48
CA LEU A 212 -3.90 38.59 5.73
C LEU A 212 -2.75 37.59 5.66
N GLN A 213 -1.50 38.04 5.54
CA GLN A 213 -0.33 37.15 5.60
C GLN A 213 -0.20 36.43 6.95
N CYS A 214 -0.67 37.02 8.06
CA CYS A 214 -0.72 36.31 9.34
C CYS A 214 -1.61 35.06 9.30
N PHE A 215 -2.70 35.06 8.51
CA PHE A 215 -3.53 33.87 8.28
C PHE A 215 -2.85 32.81 7.39
N MET A 216 -1.76 33.16 6.71
CA MET A 216 -0.92 32.23 5.95
C MET A 216 0.21 31.63 6.81
N SER A 217 0.48 32.25 7.97
CA SER A 217 1.62 31.91 8.83
C SER A 217 1.28 30.80 9.82
N VAL A 218 1.89 29.63 9.64
CA VAL A 218 1.77 28.50 10.59
C VAL A 218 2.20 28.89 12.01
N LYS A 219 3.18 29.80 12.16
CA LYS A 219 3.64 30.29 13.46
C LYS A 219 2.53 31.03 14.21
N HIS A 220 1.81 31.92 13.51
CA HIS A 220 0.67 32.65 14.07
C HIS A 220 -0.49 31.73 14.45
N ILE A 221 -0.82 30.76 13.58
CA ILE A 221 -1.94 29.85 13.83
C ILE A 221 -1.65 28.89 15.00
N LYS A 222 -0.41 28.41 15.15
CA LYS A 222 -0.04 27.49 16.24
C LYS A 222 0.16 28.18 17.60
N LYS A 223 0.54 29.46 17.63
CA LYS A 223 0.74 30.20 18.89
C LYS A 223 -0.61 30.70 19.44
N GLU A 224 -0.83 30.56 20.75
CA GLU A 224 -2.09 30.94 21.40
C GLU A 224 -2.43 32.43 21.25
N GLU A 225 -1.46 33.31 21.46
CA GLU A 225 -1.59 34.75 21.29
C GLU A 225 -1.82 35.13 19.82
N GLY A 226 -1.23 34.36 18.90
CA GLY A 226 -1.51 34.49 17.47
C GLY A 226 -2.96 34.14 17.13
N ARG A 227 -3.50 33.03 17.67
CA ARG A 227 -4.93 32.70 17.51
C ARG A 227 -5.84 33.78 18.08
N ARG A 228 -5.50 34.34 19.25
CA ARG A 228 -6.24 35.46 19.85
C ARG A 228 -6.26 36.68 18.93
N LEU A 229 -5.10 37.05 18.37
CA LEU A 229 -4.99 38.14 17.39
C LEU A 229 -5.86 37.85 16.16
N LEU A 230 -5.66 36.70 15.51
CA LEU A 230 -6.39 36.31 14.31
C LEU A 230 -7.90 36.27 14.53
N SER A 231 -8.36 35.84 15.71
CA SER A 231 -9.78 35.85 16.07
C SER A 231 -10.32 37.29 16.26
N PHE A 232 -9.50 38.19 16.80
CA PHE A 232 -9.85 39.61 16.99
C PHE A 232 -9.99 40.35 15.65
N LEU A 233 -9.24 39.97 14.61
CA LEU A 233 -9.32 40.63 13.30
C LEU A 233 -10.71 40.54 12.64
N PHE A 234 -11.52 39.54 13.03
CA PHE A 234 -12.91 39.42 12.57
C PHE A 234 -13.84 40.52 13.11
N SER A 235 -13.47 41.22 14.18
CA SER A 235 -14.26 42.33 14.72
C SER A 235 -13.83 43.71 14.21
N TRP A 236 -12.86 43.80 13.29
CA TRP A 236 -12.34 45.09 12.82
C TRP A 236 -13.25 45.73 11.76
N ASN A 237 -13.60 44.99 10.70
CA ASN A 237 -14.49 45.47 9.65
C ASN A 237 -15.20 44.30 8.94
N VAL A 238 -16.48 44.49 8.58
CA VAL A 238 -17.32 43.46 7.96
C VAL A 238 -16.79 43.01 6.59
N SER A 239 -16.28 43.94 5.77
CA SER A 239 -15.66 43.63 4.48
C SER A 239 -14.35 42.85 4.65
N PHE A 240 -13.61 43.11 5.73
CA PHE A 240 -12.38 42.40 6.03
C PHE A 240 -12.62 40.92 6.38
N ILE A 241 -13.75 40.57 7.01
CA ILE A 241 -14.13 39.18 7.28
C ILE A 241 -14.11 38.35 5.99
N LYS A 242 -14.68 38.89 4.90
CA LYS A 242 -14.73 38.22 3.59
C LYS A 242 -13.33 38.01 3.01
N MET A 243 -12.45 39.01 3.15
CA MET A 243 -11.05 38.90 2.74
C MET A 243 -10.29 37.83 3.54
N ILE A 244 -10.45 37.82 4.87
CA ILE A 244 -9.86 36.79 5.74
C ILE A 244 -10.32 35.40 5.28
N HIS A 245 -11.62 35.22 5.07
CA HIS A 245 -12.17 33.94 4.66
C HIS A 245 -11.65 33.47 3.29
N GLY A 246 -11.61 34.38 2.31
CA GLY A 246 -11.00 34.10 1.00
C GLY A 246 -9.53 33.69 1.11
N THR A 247 -8.74 34.38 1.93
CA THR A 247 -7.34 34.05 2.19
C THR A 247 -7.19 32.66 2.81
N VAL A 248 -7.95 32.34 3.86
CA VAL A 248 -7.92 31.01 4.49
C VAL A 248 -8.28 29.93 3.49
N LYS A 249 -9.35 30.11 2.70
CA LYS A 249 -9.77 29.14 1.67
C LYS A 249 -8.67 28.85 0.66
N ASN A 250 -8.02 29.90 0.13
CA ASN A 250 -6.93 29.74 -0.83
C ASN A 250 -5.73 29.00 -0.25
N GLN A 251 -5.51 29.07 1.07
CA GLN A 251 -4.42 28.39 1.76
C GLN A 251 -4.74 26.96 2.21
N LEU A 252 -6.02 26.57 2.29
CA LEU A 252 -6.41 25.27 2.84
C LEU A 252 -5.69 24.09 2.15
N GLN A 253 -5.45 24.17 0.84
CA GLN A 253 -4.74 23.09 0.12
C GLN A 253 -3.29 22.91 0.61
N PHE A 254 -2.62 23.98 1.00
CA PHE A 254 -1.21 23.98 1.41
C PHE A 254 -1.02 23.66 2.90
N PHE A 255 -2.05 23.87 3.72
CA PHE A 255 -1.93 23.58 5.15
C PHE A 255 -1.92 22.09 5.48
N PRO A 256 -1.13 21.66 6.48
CA PRO A 256 -1.24 20.30 6.98
C PRO A 256 -2.56 20.10 7.73
N ARG A 257 -3.10 18.88 7.71
CA ARG A 257 -4.37 18.53 8.36
C ARG A 257 -4.37 18.79 9.87
N SER A 258 -3.22 18.66 10.53
CA SER A 258 -3.02 18.96 11.96
C SER A 258 -3.23 20.44 12.33
N LEU A 259 -3.32 21.33 11.35
CA LEU A 259 -3.59 22.75 11.59
C LEU A 259 -5.09 23.06 11.67
N MET A 260 -5.97 22.16 11.21
CA MET A 260 -7.40 22.45 11.07
C MET A 260 -8.08 22.74 12.40
N ASP A 261 -7.71 22.05 13.49
CA ASP A 261 -8.26 22.32 14.82
C ASP A 261 -7.98 23.77 15.27
N TYR A 262 -6.76 24.28 15.01
CA TYR A 262 -6.38 25.65 15.35
C TYR A 262 -7.10 26.69 14.49
N ILE A 263 -7.26 26.44 13.19
CA ILE A 263 -8.02 27.34 12.31
C ILE A 263 -9.49 27.37 12.72
N SER A 264 -10.06 26.22 13.04
CA SER A 264 -11.45 26.11 13.50
C SER A 264 -11.67 26.86 14.80
N GLU A 265 -10.72 26.75 15.72
CA GLU A 265 -10.73 27.50 16.97
C GLU A 265 -10.71 29.02 16.72
N ILE A 266 -9.95 29.52 15.73
CA ILE A 266 -9.94 30.95 15.37
C ILE A 266 -11.33 31.42 14.93
N TYR A 267 -11.97 30.70 14.00
CA TYR A 267 -13.33 31.03 13.56
C TYR A 267 -14.35 30.93 14.71
N PHE A 268 -14.25 29.91 15.55
CA PHE A 268 -15.15 29.73 16.68
C PHE A 268 -15.00 30.84 17.73
N ARG A 269 -13.76 31.20 18.08
CA ARG A 269 -13.47 32.31 19.01
C ARG A 269 -13.94 33.65 18.44
N ALA A 270 -13.78 33.86 17.14
CA ALA A 270 -14.31 35.04 16.46
C ALA A 270 -15.84 35.09 16.57
N TRP A 271 -16.53 33.99 16.23
CA TRP A 271 -17.98 33.88 16.28
C TRP A 271 -18.56 34.17 17.68
N LYS A 272 -17.90 33.70 18.75
CA LYS A 272 -18.34 34.00 20.13
C LYS A 272 -18.20 35.47 20.54
N LYS A 273 -17.36 36.25 19.86
CA LYS A 273 -17.04 37.64 20.23
C LYS A 273 -17.80 38.68 19.42
N VAL A 274 -18.12 38.37 18.17
CA VAL A 274 -18.82 39.30 17.27
C VAL A 274 -20.32 39.35 17.56
N SER A 275 -20.98 40.45 17.20
CA SER A 275 -22.42 40.64 17.34
C SER A 275 -23.00 41.46 16.17
N GLY A 276 -24.32 41.40 15.97
CA GLY A 276 -25.01 42.14 14.91
C GLY A 276 -24.57 41.71 13.50
N GLU A 277 -24.33 42.70 12.62
CA GLU A 277 -23.95 42.48 11.21
C GLU A 277 -22.69 41.61 11.04
N PHE A 278 -21.73 41.72 11.98
CA PHE A 278 -20.52 40.90 11.94
C PHE A 278 -20.83 39.41 12.10
N THR A 279 -21.80 39.05 12.96
CA THR A 279 -22.24 37.67 13.14
C THR A 279 -22.92 37.15 11.89
N GLU A 280 -23.80 37.94 11.27
CA GLU A 280 -24.50 37.56 10.03
C GLU A 280 -23.52 37.26 8.90
N VAL A 281 -22.50 38.10 8.72
CA VAL A 281 -21.47 37.88 7.69
C VAL A 281 -20.57 36.70 8.04
N LEU A 282 -20.15 36.54 9.29
CA LEU A 282 -19.32 35.39 9.68
C LEU A 282 -20.07 34.06 9.53
N GLU A 283 -21.33 34.02 9.91
CA GLU A 283 -22.18 32.85 9.78
C GLU A 283 -22.50 32.55 8.30
N GLY A 284 -23.02 33.52 7.55
CA GLY A 284 -23.48 33.34 6.18
C GLY A 284 -22.37 33.26 5.14
N ASN A 285 -21.36 34.13 5.21
CA ASN A 285 -20.30 34.19 4.20
C ASN A 285 -19.12 33.26 4.50
N CYS A 286 -18.96 32.77 5.74
CA CYS A 286 -17.80 31.96 6.10
C CYS A 286 -18.17 30.55 6.58
N ILE A 287 -18.93 30.44 7.68
CA ILE A 287 -19.25 29.13 8.28
C ILE A 287 -20.15 28.33 7.35
N GLN A 288 -21.21 28.95 6.84
CA GLN A 288 -22.13 28.32 5.89
C GLN A 288 -21.46 28.02 4.54
N ASP A 289 -20.49 28.84 4.11
CA ASP A 289 -19.67 28.54 2.93
C ASP A 289 -18.85 27.26 3.12
N PHE A 290 -18.21 27.07 4.29
CA PHE A 290 -17.55 25.80 4.60
C PHE A 290 -18.53 24.62 4.66
N MET A 291 -19.74 24.81 5.21
CA MET A 291 -20.79 23.78 5.18
C MET A 291 -21.18 23.41 3.74
N HIS A 292 -21.35 24.40 2.87
CA HIS A 292 -21.64 24.19 1.47
C HIS A 292 -20.52 23.41 0.76
N HIS A 293 -19.26 23.78 0.97
CA HIS A 293 -18.10 23.08 0.40
C HIS A 293 -17.91 21.68 0.98
N GLY A 294 -18.22 21.47 2.27
CA GLY A 294 -18.20 20.16 2.90
C GLY A 294 -19.20 19.17 2.27
N ILE A 295 -20.24 19.67 1.60
CA ILE A 295 -21.23 18.87 0.88
C ILE A 295 -20.83 18.68 -0.59
N HIS A 296 -20.44 19.76 -1.26
CA HIS A 296 -20.33 19.78 -2.73
C HIS A 296 -18.92 19.47 -3.26
N LEU A 297 -17.88 19.53 -2.42
CA LEU A 297 -16.55 19.16 -2.86
C LEU A 297 -16.46 17.64 -3.14
N PRO A 298 -15.82 17.22 -4.24
CA PRO A 298 -15.50 15.82 -4.46
C PRO A 298 -14.63 15.27 -3.33
N ARG A 299 -14.84 14.01 -2.92
CA ARG A 299 -14.07 13.36 -1.86
C ARG A 299 -12.59 13.21 -2.19
N SER A 300 -12.24 13.23 -3.48
CA SER A 300 -10.86 13.25 -3.99
C SER A 300 -10.16 14.59 -3.81
N SER A 301 -10.88 15.66 -3.48
CA SER A 301 -10.29 16.98 -3.26
C SER A 301 -9.34 16.97 -2.06
N PRO A 302 -8.13 17.55 -2.18
CA PRO A 302 -7.17 17.64 -1.07
C PRO A 302 -7.66 18.52 0.09
N VAL A 303 -8.76 19.25 -0.11
CA VAL A 303 -9.36 20.18 0.86
C VAL A 303 -10.63 19.61 1.51
N HIS A 304 -11.30 18.62 0.91
CA HIS A 304 -12.58 18.11 1.42
C HIS A 304 -12.48 17.59 2.86
N SER A 305 -11.48 16.75 3.16
CA SER A 305 -11.27 16.22 4.52
C SER A 305 -10.94 17.30 5.54
N LYS A 306 -10.20 18.34 5.12
CA LYS A 306 -9.84 19.49 5.96
C LYS A 306 -11.06 20.33 6.34
N VAL A 307 -11.94 20.61 5.37
CA VAL A 307 -13.20 21.33 5.62
C VAL A 307 -14.10 20.53 6.56
N ARG A 308 -14.17 19.20 6.40
CA ARG A 308 -14.93 18.34 7.32
C ARG A 308 -14.38 18.38 8.74
N ASP A 309 -13.05 18.31 8.92
CA ASP A 309 -12.45 18.42 10.25
C ASP A 309 -12.77 19.78 10.89
N MET A 310 -12.77 20.85 10.09
CA MET A 310 -13.11 22.18 10.59
C MET A 310 -14.54 22.27 11.10
N LEU A 311 -15.49 21.71 10.36
CA LEU A 311 -16.90 21.66 10.76
C LEU A 311 -17.12 20.76 11.99
N SER A 312 -16.39 19.65 12.08
CA SER A 312 -16.43 18.73 13.23
C SER A 312 -16.10 19.44 14.55
N TYR A 313 -15.24 20.46 14.51
CA TYR A 313 -14.97 21.30 15.68
C TYR A 313 -16.25 21.98 16.20
N PHE A 314 -17.03 22.63 15.33
CA PHE A 314 -18.29 23.28 15.71
C PHE A 314 -19.31 22.26 16.23
N HIS A 315 -19.43 21.08 15.60
CA HIS A 315 -20.32 20.02 16.07
C HIS A 315 -19.95 19.53 17.48
N LYS A 316 -18.66 19.39 17.80
CA LYS A 316 -18.21 19.03 19.15
C LYS A 316 -18.53 20.12 20.17
N GLN A 317 -18.42 21.39 19.79
CA GLN A 317 -18.71 22.52 20.68
C GLN A 317 -20.20 22.69 20.99
N SER A 318 -21.10 22.18 20.13
CA SER A 318 -22.56 22.26 20.33
C SER A 318 -23.03 21.74 21.70
N LYS A 319 -22.33 20.74 22.24
CA LYS A 319 -22.67 20.10 23.52
C LYS A 319 -22.25 20.89 24.75
N VAL A 320 -21.33 21.84 24.61
CA VAL A 320 -20.65 22.51 25.74
C VAL A 320 -20.89 24.01 25.73
N CYS A 321 -21.15 24.61 24.56
CA CYS A 321 -21.33 26.04 24.40
C CYS A 321 -22.77 26.39 24.00
N GLN A 322 -23.41 27.26 24.79
CA GLN A 322 -24.73 27.81 24.49
C GLN A 322 -24.73 28.59 23.15
N GLY A 323 -25.85 28.52 22.42
CA GLY A 323 -26.07 29.23 21.15
C GLY A 323 -25.54 28.51 19.90
N VAL A 324 -24.64 27.54 20.06
CA VAL A 324 -24.07 26.80 18.92
C VAL A 324 -25.12 25.90 18.25
N GLU A 325 -25.98 25.24 19.01
CA GLU A 325 -27.08 24.43 18.46
C GLU A 325 -28.03 25.27 17.58
N GLU A 326 -28.41 26.46 18.06
CA GLU A 326 -29.27 27.39 17.31
C GLU A 326 -28.61 27.86 16.00
N MET A 327 -27.32 28.23 16.06
CA MET A 327 -26.54 28.59 14.87
C MET A 327 -26.48 27.43 13.88
N LEU A 328 -26.14 26.22 14.33
CA LEU A 328 -26.07 25.03 13.45
C LEU A 328 -27.43 24.74 12.82
N TYR A 329 -28.52 24.84 13.58
CA TYR A 329 -29.88 24.68 13.07
C TYR A 329 -30.17 25.69 11.95
N ARG A 330 -29.94 26.99 12.19
CA ARG A 330 -30.17 28.06 11.20
C ARG A 330 -29.33 27.86 9.94
N LEU A 331 -28.04 27.56 10.09
CA LEU A 331 -27.12 27.46 8.96
C LEU A 331 -27.29 26.20 8.12
N TYR A 332 -27.69 25.08 8.73
CA TYR A 332 -27.92 23.84 7.99
C TYR A 332 -29.32 23.73 7.36
N GLN A 333 -30.31 24.44 7.89
CA GLN A 333 -31.69 24.38 7.43
C GLN A 333 -31.86 24.53 5.90
N PRO A 334 -31.19 25.47 5.20
CA PRO A 334 -31.34 25.60 3.75
C PRO A 334 -30.50 24.60 2.91
N ILE A 335 -29.52 23.91 3.53
CA ILE A 335 -28.49 23.17 2.78
C ILE A 335 -28.61 21.65 2.96
N ILE A 336 -28.64 21.14 4.20
CA ILE A 336 -28.59 19.68 4.46
C ILE A 336 -29.79 18.99 3.83
N TRP A 337 -31.01 19.43 4.14
CA TRP A 337 -32.24 18.75 3.71
C TRP A 337 -32.40 18.72 2.19
N ARG A 338 -31.96 19.78 1.49
CA ARG A 338 -31.93 19.81 0.03
C ARG A 338 -30.85 18.88 -0.52
N SER A 339 -29.69 18.85 0.11
CA SER A 339 -28.53 18.09 -0.36
C SER A 339 -28.68 16.59 -0.15
N LEU A 340 -29.38 16.16 0.91
CA LEU A 340 -29.80 14.77 1.12
C LEU A 340 -30.71 14.26 -0.02
N LYS A 341 -31.38 15.16 -0.76
CA LYS A 341 -32.26 14.85 -1.89
C LYS A 341 -31.66 15.24 -3.23
N ALA A 342 -30.35 15.50 -3.29
CA ALA A 342 -29.66 15.90 -4.52
C ALA A 342 -29.60 14.75 -5.55
N ARG A 343 -29.52 15.09 -6.84
CA ARG A 343 -29.37 14.08 -7.91
C ARG A 343 -28.04 13.32 -7.83
N ASN A 344 -26.96 14.01 -7.42
CA ASN A 344 -25.63 13.43 -7.30
C ASN A 344 -25.50 12.63 -5.99
N ALA A 345 -25.13 11.35 -6.09
CA ALA A 345 -25.00 10.45 -4.95
C ALA A 345 -23.85 10.81 -4.00
N GLU A 346 -22.74 11.37 -4.49
CA GLU A 346 -21.63 11.81 -3.66
C GLU A 346 -22.03 13.02 -2.80
N VAL A 347 -22.79 13.95 -3.38
CA VAL A 347 -23.38 15.09 -2.65
C VAL A 347 -24.31 14.60 -1.54
N ARG A 348 -25.21 13.65 -1.84
CA ARG A 348 -26.08 13.04 -0.82
C ARG A 348 -25.28 12.37 0.29
N ALA A 349 -24.24 11.61 -0.07
CA ALA A 349 -23.40 10.92 0.89
C ALA A 349 -22.56 11.89 1.75
N ASN A 350 -22.08 13.00 1.20
CA ASN A 350 -21.38 14.04 1.97
C ASN A 350 -22.35 14.80 2.90
N ALA A 351 -23.56 15.09 2.43
CA ALA A 351 -24.62 15.66 3.25
C ALA A 351 -24.99 14.72 4.41
N ALA A 352 -25.07 13.41 4.16
CA ALA A 352 -25.31 12.39 5.18
C ALA A 352 -24.23 12.42 6.28
N PHE A 353 -22.95 12.54 5.92
CA PHE A 353 -21.87 12.66 6.90
C PHE A 353 -22.05 13.88 7.80
N LEU A 354 -22.28 15.06 7.23
CA LEU A 354 -22.43 16.29 8.02
C LEU A 354 -23.72 16.30 8.84
N PHE A 355 -24.80 15.72 8.31
CA PHE A 355 -26.04 15.51 9.04
C PHE A 355 -25.82 14.65 10.29
N VAL A 356 -25.15 13.50 10.14
CA VAL A 356 -24.82 12.59 11.24
C VAL A 356 -23.90 13.26 12.27
N ASP A 357 -22.86 13.97 11.81
CA ASP A 357 -21.93 14.68 12.69
C ASP A 357 -22.66 15.76 13.52
N ALA A 358 -23.65 16.43 12.92
CA ALA A 358 -24.51 17.42 13.55
C ALA A 358 -25.72 16.84 14.32
N PHE A 359 -25.95 15.52 14.27
CA PHE A 359 -27.14 14.91 14.84
C PHE A 359 -27.11 14.91 16.39
N PRO A 360 -28.23 15.22 17.07
CA PRO A 360 -29.46 15.79 16.50
C PRO A 360 -29.31 17.29 16.22
N VAL A 361 -29.85 17.77 15.11
CA VAL A 361 -29.92 19.21 14.83
C VAL A 361 -31.11 19.80 15.57
N ARG A 362 -30.87 20.69 16.54
CA ARG A 362 -31.89 21.20 17.47
C ARG A 362 -31.96 22.72 17.45
N ASN A 363 -33.15 23.27 17.65
CA ASN A 363 -33.35 24.67 17.98
C ASN A 363 -33.85 24.82 19.43
N PRO A 364 -33.01 25.34 20.37
CA PRO A 364 -33.40 25.50 21.77
C PRO A 364 -34.63 26.39 22.01
N SER A 365 -35.04 27.21 21.03
CA SER A 365 -36.24 28.07 21.15
C SER A 365 -37.57 27.33 20.94
N PHE A 366 -37.54 26.09 20.45
CA PHE A 366 -38.75 25.31 20.17
C PHE A 366 -39.37 24.73 21.44
N THR A 367 -40.69 24.57 21.41
CA THR A 367 -41.43 23.78 22.41
C THR A 367 -41.04 22.30 22.32
N ALA A 368 -41.31 21.53 23.38
CA ALA A 368 -41.03 20.09 23.40
C ALA A 368 -41.70 19.36 22.22
N GLU A 369 -42.96 19.69 21.93
CA GLU A 369 -43.71 19.07 20.83
C GLU A 369 -43.14 19.42 19.44
N GLU A 370 -42.67 20.66 19.25
CA GLU A 370 -42.01 21.07 18.01
C GLU A 370 -40.66 20.37 17.83
N MET A 371 -39.88 20.27 18.91
CA MET A 371 -38.62 19.54 18.92
C MET A 371 -38.85 18.07 18.57
N ASP A 372 -39.84 17.41 19.16
CA ASP A 372 -40.15 16.00 18.89
C ASP A 372 -40.52 15.79 17.42
N ARG A 373 -41.29 16.71 16.81
CA ARG A 373 -41.59 16.67 15.37
C ARG A 373 -40.33 16.82 14.50
N GLU A 374 -39.40 17.69 14.87
CA GLU A 374 -38.15 17.85 14.14
C GLU A 374 -37.21 16.64 14.28
N ILE A 375 -37.15 16.04 15.47
CA ILE A 375 -36.38 14.81 15.68
C ILE A 375 -36.99 13.65 14.90
N GLN A 376 -38.32 13.55 14.84
CA GLN A 376 -39.00 12.53 14.04
C GLN A 376 -38.65 12.63 12.55
N LYS A 377 -38.65 13.84 11.97
CA LYS A 377 -38.19 14.06 10.58
C LYS A 377 -36.73 13.62 10.37
N GLN A 378 -35.87 13.85 11.37
CA GLN A 378 -34.47 13.42 11.28
C GLN A 378 -34.33 11.90 11.29
N PHE A 379 -35.18 11.18 12.03
CA PHE A 379 -35.23 9.71 11.94
C PHE A 379 -35.70 9.24 10.56
N GLU A 380 -36.70 9.89 9.96
CA GLU A 380 -37.16 9.58 8.60
C GLU A 380 -36.04 9.76 7.56
N GLU A 381 -35.23 10.81 7.67
CA GLU A 381 -34.07 11.02 6.79
C GLU A 381 -32.99 9.94 7.01
N LEU A 382 -32.78 9.46 8.25
CA LEU A 382 -31.89 8.31 8.50
C LEU A 382 -32.38 7.03 7.79
N PHE A 383 -33.69 6.75 7.81
CA PHE A 383 -34.26 5.64 7.03
C PHE A 383 -34.07 5.85 5.53
N SER A 384 -34.34 7.06 5.02
CA SER A 384 -34.15 7.39 3.61
C SER A 384 -32.71 7.16 3.15
N LEU A 385 -31.71 7.39 4.00
CA LEU A 385 -30.30 7.12 3.69
C LEU A 385 -30.01 5.62 3.55
N LEU A 386 -30.65 4.78 4.37
CA LEU A 386 -30.53 3.31 4.28
C LEU A 386 -31.24 2.75 3.03
N GLU A 387 -32.21 3.47 2.50
CA GLU A 387 -33.02 3.08 1.33
C GLU A 387 -32.59 3.74 0.01
N ASP A 388 -31.48 4.52 0.03
CA ASP A 388 -31.03 5.26 -1.14
C ASP A 388 -30.71 4.32 -2.34
N PRO A 389 -31.08 4.69 -3.58
CA PRO A 389 -30.82 3.85 -4.74
C PRO A 389 -29.33 3.61 -5.02
N HIS A 390 -28.44 4.48 -4.52
CA HIS A 390 -27.02 4.39 -4.79
C HIS A 390 -26.25 3.73 -3.62
N PRO A 391 -25.47 2.66 -3.88
CA PRO A 391 -24.72 1.94 -2.84
C PRO A 391 -23.84 2.82 -1.92
N LEU A 392 -23.14 3.81 -2.49
CA LEU A 392 -22.30 4.74 -1.72
C LEU A 392 -23.07 5.46 -0.60
N VAL A 393 -24.30 5.88 -0.87
CA VAL A 393 -25.13 6.60 0.10
C VAL A 393 -25.58 5.64 1.17
N ARG A 394 -26.04 4.43 0.82
CA ARG A 394 -26.43 3.39 1.80
C ARG A 394 -25.27 2.97 2.70
N SER A 395 -24.07 2.75 2.15
CA SER A 395 -22.86 2.51 2.95
C SER A 395 -22.57 3.64 3.93
N THR A 396 -22.78 4.89 3.51
CA THR A 396 -22.63 6.07 4.39
C THR A 396 -23.76 6.16 5.43
N GLY A 397 -24.99 5.81 5.04
CA GLY A 397 -26.16 5.73 5.90
C GLY A 397 -25.99 4.68 7.00
N ILE A 398 -25.46 3.50 6.69
CA ILE A 398 -25.14 2.45 7.67
C ILE A 398 -24.17 2.98 8.73
N LEU A 399 -23.07 3.61 8.30
CA LEU A 399 -22.11 4.22 9.21
C LEU A 399 -22.78 5.31 10.07
N GLY A 400 -23.59 6.16 9.45
CA GLY A 400 -24.30 7.23 10.14
C GLY A 400 -25.27 6.73 11.20
N VAL A 401 -26.12 5.78 10.83
CA VAL A 401 -27.12 5.18 11.71
C VAL A 401 -26.42 4.46 12.86
N THR A 402 -25.41 3.63 12.60
CA THR A 402 -24.68 2.93 13.68
C THR A 402 -24.00 3.88 14.67
N GLN A 403 -23.47 5.02 14.20
CA GLN A 403 -22.92 6.06 15.06
C GLN A 403 -24.01 6.74 15.91
N VAL A 404 -25.13 7.12 15.30
CA VAL A 404 -26.27 7.75 15.98
C VAL A 404 -26.86 6.80 17.02
N THR A 405 -27.16 5.56 16.66
CA THR A 405 -27.74 4.58 17.57
C THR A 405 -26.80 4.25 18.72
N SER A 406 -25.50 4.13 18.47
CA SER A 406 -24.52 3.86 19.53
C SER A 406 -24.43 5.03 20.53
N LYS A 407 -24.36 6.26 20.02
CA LYS A 407 -24.14 7.49 20.81
C LYS A 407 -25.39 7.96 21.57
N TYR A 408 -26.58 7.76 21.02
CA TYR A 408 -27.84 8.28 21.55
C TYR A 408 -28.81 7.17 21.96
N TRP A 409 -28.32 5.96 22.25
CA TRP A 409 -29.12 4.77 22.55
C TRP A 409 -30.24 5.02 23.58
N GLU A 410 -29.93 5.70 24.69
CA GLU A 410 -30.91 5.95 25.76
C GLU A 410 -31.94 7.04 25.41
N MET A 411 -31.64 7.88 24.41
CA MET A 411 -32.51 8.98 23.99
C MET A 411 -33.43 8.60 22.83
N ILE A 412 -33.09 7.57 22.06
CA ILE A 412 -33.88 7.14 20.90
C ILE A 412 -34.96 6.14 21.37
N PRO A 413 -36.23 6.27 20.91
CA PRO A 413 -37.26 5.28 21.19
C PRO A 413 -36.84 3.86 20.79
N SER A 414 -37.10 2.89 21.66
CA SER A 414 -36.67 1.49 21.47
C SER A 414 -37.20 0.85 20.18
N THR A 415 -38.39 1.24 19.73
CA THR A 415 -38.98 0.82 18.45
C THR A 415 -38.14 1.30 17.27
N VAL A 416 -37.73 2.57 17.27
CA VAL A 416 -36.91 3.17 16.21
C VAL A 416 -35.52 2.51 16.17
N LEU A 417 -34.90 2.24 17.32
CA LEU A 417 -33.64 1.51 17.39
C LEU A 417 -33.76 0.11 16.78
N ALA A 418 -34.82 -0.62 17.13
CA ALA A 418 -35.08 -1.95 16.61
C ALA A 418 -35.28 -1.94 15.10
N ASP A 419 -36.07 -1.01 14.58
CA ASP A 419 -36.36 -0.91 13.14
C ASP A 419 -35.11 -0.55 12.32
N LEU A 420 -34.30 0.42 12.78
CA LEU A 420 -33.05 0.80 12.14
C LEU A 420 -32.05 -0.37 12.09
N LEU A 421 -31.84 -1.06 13.20
CA LEU A 421 -30.91 -2.18 13.27
C LEU A 421 -31.42 -3.41 12.52
N LYS A 422 -32.73 -3.64 12.51
CA LYS A 422 -33.36 -4.70 11.70
C LYS A 422 -33.21 -4.42 10.21
N LYS A 423 -33.32 -3.16 9.76
CA LYS A 423 -33.04 -2.76 8.36
C LYS A 423 -31.59 -3.06 7.98
N ILE A 424 -30.63 -2.70 8.85
CA ILE A 424 -29.20 -2.94 8.64
C ILE A 424 -28.88 -4.44 8.57
N THR A 425 -29.36 -5.22 9.54
CA THR A 425 -29.02 -6.65 9.68
C THR A 425 -29.86 -7.57 8.80
N GLY A 426 -31.11 -7.20 8.49
CA GLY A 426 -32.06 -8.01 7.75
C GLY A 426 -32.12 -7.72 6.25
N GLU A 427 -31.84 -6.49 5.83
CA GLU A 427 -31.89 -6.11 4.40
C GLU A 427 -30.50 -5.75 3.87
N LEU A 428 -29.80 -4.80 4.50
CA LEU A 428 -28.52 -4.29 3.97
C LEU A 428 -27.36 -5.29 4.08
N ALA A 429 -27.42 -6.21 5.04
CA ALA A 429 -26.48 -7.33 5.13
C ALA A 429 -26.56 -8.26 3.90
N PHE A 430 -27.70 -8.23 3.19
CA PHE A 430 -28.01 -9.05 2.01
C PHE A 430 -28.21 -8.19 0.75
N ASP A 431 -27.62 -7.00 0.72
CA ASP A 431 -27.72 -6.08 -0.42
C ASP A 431 -27.30 -6.75 -1.74
N ILE A 432 -28.24 -6.88 -2.67
CA ILE A 432 -28.01 -7.55 -3.96
C ILE A 432 -27.15 -6.72 -4.93
N THR A 433 -27.11 -5.40 -4.74
CA THR A 433 -26.52 -4.48 -5.72
C THR A 433 -25.04 -4.21 -5.46
N SER A 434 -24.57 -4.34 -4.21
CA SER A 434 -23.18 -4.02 -3.88
C SER A 434 -22.65 -4.75 -2.65
N ALA A 435 -21.50 -5.39 -2.84
CA ALA A 435 -20.71 -5.96 -1.74
C ALA A 435 -20.14 -4.89 -0.79
N ASP A 436 -20.01 -3.63 -1.21
CA ASP A 436 -19.56 -2.54 -0.33
C ASP A 436 -20.61 -2.22 0.74
N VAL A 437 -21.90 -2.30 0.41
CA VAL A 437 -22.99 -2.10 1.38
C VAL A 437 -22.99 -3.24 2.40
N ARG A 438 -22.94 -4.49 1.94
CA ARG A 438 -22.87 -5.67 2.83
C ARG A 438 -21.62 -5.63 3.72
N CYS A 439 -20.48 -5.23 3.17
CA CYS A 439 -19.23 -5.06 3.92
C CYS A 439 -19.35 -3.94 4.96
N SER A 440 -19.97 -2.80 4.60
CA SER A 440 -20.21 -1.68 5.51
C SER A 440 -21.03 -2.09 6.73
N VAL A 441 -22.03 -2.96 6.58
CA VAL A 441 -22.81 -3.49 7.73
C VAL A 441 -21.89 -4.08 8.79
N PHE A 442 -21.06 -5.05 8.43
CA PHE A 442 -20.21 -5.75 9.40
C PHE A 442 -19.02 -4.92 9.86
N LYS A 443 -18.57 -3.92 9.09
CA LYS A 443 -17.59 -2.94 9.56
C LYS A 443 -18.14 -1.94 10.58
N CYS A 444 -19.43 -1.62 10.50
CA CYS A 444 -20.04 -0.57 11.34
C CYS A 444 -20.76 -1.11 12.58
N LEU A 445 -21.29 -2.34 12.55
CA LEU A 445 -21.90 -2.99 13.73
C LEU A 445 -20.99 -3.03 14.98
N PRO A 446 -19.65 -3.20 14.86
CA PRO A 446 -18.72 -3.02 15.98
C PRO A 446 -18.87 -1.72 16.77
N ILE A 447 -19.27 -0.62 16.13
CA ILE A 447 -19.51 0.69 16.77
C ILE A 447 -20.71 0.61 17.73
N VAL A 448 -21.75 -0.15 17.35
CA VAL A 448 -22.94 -0.37 18.19
C VAL A 448 -22.60 -1.34 19.33
N LEU A 449 -21.83 -2.39 19.05
CA LEU A 449 -21.37 -3.37 20.05
C LEU A 449 -20.52 -2.77 21.18
N ASP A 450 -19.89 -1.60 20.96
CA ASP A 450 -19.20 -0.87 22.04
C ASP A 450 -20.18 -0.35 23.12
N ASN A 451 -21.44 -0.15 22.77
CA ASN A 451 -22.50 0.16 23.71
C ASN A 451 -23.14 -1.14 24.26
N ARG A 452 -22.91 -1.44 25.54
CA ARG A 452 -23.40 -2.66 26.21
C ARG A 452 -24.93 -2.77 26.23
N LEU A 453 -25.66 -1.66 26.20
CA LEU A 453 -27.12 -1.67 26.18
C LEU A 453 -27.68 -2.24 24.86
N SER A 454 -26.86 -2.30 23.81
CA SER A 454 -27.25 -2.86 22.51
C SER A 454 -27.19 -4.38 22.45
N HIS A 455 -26.45 -5.02 23.36
CA HIS A 455 -26.13 -6.45 23.29
C HIS A 455 -27.37 -7.35 23.22
N PRO A 456 -28.42 -7.17 24.04
CA PRO A 456 -29.61 -8.03 23.98
C PRO A 456 -30.33 -7.98 22.62
N LEU A 457 -30.39 -6.80 22.00
CA LEU A 457 -31.04 -6.65 20.70
C LEU A 457 -30.17 -7.23 19.58
N LEU A 458 -28.86 -6.98 19.61
CA LEU A 458 -27.94 -7.52 18.60
C LEU A 458 -27.83 -9.05 18.69
N GLU A 459 -27.87 -9.63 19.89
CA GLU A 459 -27.91 -11.09 20.07
C GLU A 459 -29.15 -11.72 19.41
N GLN A 460 -30.27 -11.01 19.36
CA GLN A 460 -31.48 -11.47 18.67
C GLN A 460 -31.41 -11.29 17.14
N LEU A 461 -30.79 -10.20 16.66
CA LEU A 461 -30.78 -9.86 15.23
C LEU A 461 -29.66 -10.56 14.44
N LEU A 462 -28.46 -10.70 15.01
CA LEU A 462 -27.28 -11.21 14.31
C LEU A 462 -27.40 -12.66 13.79
N PRO A 463 -28.08 -13.61 14.44
CA PRO A 463 -28.21 -14.98 13.93
C PRO A 463 -28.79 -15.09 12.51
N ALA A 464 -29.59 -14.11 12.07
CA ALA A 464 -30.10 -14.05 10.71
C ALA A 464 -28.98 -13.88 9.66
N THR A 465 -27.83 -13.33 10.05
CA THR A 465 -26.69 -12.99 9.18
C THR A 465 -25.67 -14.12 8.98
N LYS A 466 -25.92 -15.33 9.53
CA LYS A 466 -24.96 -16.45 9.52
C LYS A 466 -24.40 -16.80 8.13
N TYR A 467 -25.20 -16.67 7.08
CA TYR A 467 -24.80 -17.00 5.71
C TYR A 467 -23.84 -15.98 5.09
N CYS A 468 -23.66 -14.80 5.70
CA CYS A 468 -22.69 -13.79 5.24
C CYS A 468 -21.24 -14.26 5.40
N LEU A 469 -20.97 -15.31 6.19
CA LEU A 469 -19.68 -16.01 6.18
C LEU A 469 -19.35 -16.61 4.80
N HIS A 470 -20.37 -16.98 4.03
CA HIS A 470 -20.22 -17.57 2.69
C HIS A 470 -20.54 -16.57 1.57
N ASP A 471 -20.39 -15.26 1.84
CA ASP A 471 -20.54 -14.23 0.81
C ASP A 471 -19.53 -14.45 -0.32
N ILE A 472 -19.93 -14.18 -1.56
CA ILE A 472 -19.06 -14.27 -2.75
C ILE A 472 -17.83 -13.36 -2.60
N SER A 473 -18.00 -12.21 -1.96
CA SER A 473 -16.96 -11.21 -1.79
C SER A 473 -16.13 -11.42 -0.52
N GLU A 474 -14.82 -11.61 -0.70
CA GLU A 474 -13.86 -11.79 0.40
C GLU A 474 -13.94 -10.67 1.44
N LYS A 475 -14.06 -9.41 1.02
CA LYS A 475 -14.13 -8.26 1.95
C LYS A 475 -15.34 -8.32 2.88
N VAL A 476 -16.44 -8.94 2.44
CA VAL A 476 -17.62 -9.15 3.28
C VAL A 476 -17.34 -10.25 4.29
N ARG A 477 -16.78 -11.38 3.84
CA ARG A 477 -16.38 -12.49 4.72
C ARG A 477 -15.40 -12.02 5.82
N VAL A 478 -14.40 -11.24 5.45
CA VAL A 478 -13.44 -10.65 6.40
C VAL A 478 -14.14 -9.76 7.42
N ALA A 479 -14.97 -8.81 6.97
CA ALA A 479 -15.70 -7.91 7.87
C ALA A 479 -16.66 -8.67 8.81
N PHE A 480 -17.31 -9.73 8.30
CA PHE A 480 -18.19 -10.58 9.09
C PHE A 480 -17.45 -11.30 10.22
N VAL A 481 -16.31 -11.92 9.93
CA VAL A 481 -15.50 -12.61 10.96
C VAL A 481 -14.89 -11.61 11.95
N GLU A 482 -14.49 -10.41 11.51
CA GLU A 482 -14.06 -9.32 12.41
C GLU A 482 -15.18 -8.89 13.37
N MET A 483 -16.42 -8.82 12.89
CA MET A 483 -17.59 -8.57 13.74
C MET A 483 -17.79 -9.70 14.75
N LEU A 484 -17.67 -10.98 14.36
CA LEU A 484 -17.75 -12.11 15.30
C LEU A 484 -16.64 -12.08 16.36
N LEU A 485 -15.42 -11.70 15.99
CA LEU A 485 -14.33 -11.47 16.93
C LEU A 485 -14.66 -10.34 17.90
N LYS A 486 -15.23 -9.23 17.43
CA LYS A 486 -15.71 -8.14 18.29
C LYS A 486 -16.79 -8.61 19.26
N VAL A 487 -17.75 -9.42 18.81
CA VAL A 487 -18.78 -10.04 19.68
C VAL A 487 -18.12 -10.89 20.77
N LYS A 488 -17.15 -11.75 20.41
CA LYS A 488 -16.38 -12.58 21.36
C LYS A 488 -15.65 -11.72 22.40
N THR A 489 -14.94 -10.67 21.98
CA THR A 489 -14.17 -9.79 22.87
C THR A 489 -15.07 -8.96 23.81
N THR A 490 -16.18 -8.44 23.30
CA THR A 490 -17.13 -7.64 24.10
C THR A 490 -18.05 -8.48 24.97
N LYS A 491 -18.04 -9.81 24.78
CA LYS A 491 -18.95 -10.78 25.42
C LYS A 491 -20.42 -10.44 25.17
N ALA A 492 -20.73 -9.85 24.02
CA ALA A 492 -22.09 -9.41 23.68
C ALA A 492 -23.04 -10.59 23.44
N ALA A 493 -22.52 -11.68 22.86
CA ALA A 493 -23.24 -12.92 22.61
C ALA A 493 -22.23 -14.07 22.45
N LYS A 494 -22.70 -15.31 22.46
CA LYS A 494 -21.90 -16.46 22.02
C LYS A 494 -21.80 -16.44 20.49
N PHE A 495 -20.60 -16.33 19.94
CA PHE A 495 -20.44 -16.23 18.48
C PHE A 495 -21.01 -17.44 17.72
N TRP A 496 -21.00 -18.62 18.33
CA TRP A 496 -21.58 -19.84 17.74
C TRP A 496 -23.12 -19.85 17.71
N ASN A 497 -23.78 -18.98 18.47
CA ASN A 497 -25.23 -18.76 18.33
C ASN A 497 -25.53 -17.88 17.10
N ILE A 498 -24.57 -17.05 16.68
CA ILE A 498 -24.69 -16.19 15.50
C ILE A 498 -24.29 -16.98 14.26
N CYS A 499 -23.09 -17.57 14.27
CA CYS A 499 -22.57 -18.38 13.19
C CYS A 499 -22.18 -19.76 13.74
N PRO A 500 -23.02 -20.79 13.53
CA PRO A 500 -22.76 -22.15 14.01
C PRO A 500 -21.40 -22.70 13.57
N LEU A 501 -20.86 -23.63 14.37
CA LEU A 501 -19.53 -24.18 14.17
C LEU A 501 -19.40 -24.88 12.80
N GLU A 502 -20.45 -25.51 12.32
CA GLU A 502 -20.50 -26.22 11.04
C GLU A 502 -20.16 -25.29 9.87
N HIS A 503 -20.70 -24.06 9.89
CA HIS A 503 -20.41 -23.04 8.89
C HIS A 503 -18.95 -22.56 8.93
N LEU A 504 -18.39 -22.40 10.14
CA LEU A 504 -17.00 -22.00 10.34
C LEU A 504 -16.03 -23.09 9.85
N LEU A 505 -16.33 -24.36 10.14
CA LEU A 505 -15.51 -25.48 9.69
C LEU A 505 -15.60 -25.68 8.18
N ALA A 506 -16.80 -25.64 7.58
CA ALA A 506 -16.96 -25.71 6.13
C ALA A 506 -16.17 -24.61 5.40
N ARG A 507 -16.15 -23.39 5.96
CA ARG A 507 -15.39 -22.26 5.43
C ARG A 507 -13.87 -22.46 5.52
N LEU A 508 -13.37 -23.16 6.55
CA LEU A 508 -11.95 -23.54 6.64
C LEU A 508 -11.59 -24.69 5.69
N GLU A 509 -12.49 -25.67 5.53
CA GLU A 509 -12.32 -26.81 4.61
C GLU A 509 -12.15 -26.37 3.15
N GLU A 510 -12.92 -25.38 2.70
CA GLU A 510 -12.81 -24.80 1.34
C GLU A 510 -11.45 -24.13 1.07
N ALA A 511 -10.55 -24.07 2.06
CA ALA A 511 -9.26 -23.38 1.97
C ALA A 511 -9.42 -21.95 1.44
N ASP A 512 -10.32 -21.18 2.08
CA ASP A 512 -10.56 -19.78 1.74
C ASP A 512 -9.28 -18.94 1.86
N SER A 513 -9.36 -17.69 1.41
CA SER A 513 -8.25 -16.76 1.42
C SER A 513 -7.61 -16.63 2.81
N GLN A 514 -6.29 -16.45 2.82
CA GLN A 514 -5.51 -16.33 4.05
C GLN A 514 -6.09 -15.28 5.04
N PRO A 515 -6.57 -14.09 4.63
CA PRO A 515 -7.19 -13.14 5.54
C PRO A 515 -8.43 -13.66 6.29
N VAL A 516 -9.26 -14.48 5.63
CA VAL A 516 -10.47 -15.06 6.23
C VAL A 516 -10.07 -16.22 7.15
N SER A 517 -9.30 -17.17 6.63
CA SER A 517 -8.88 -18.38 7.35
C SER A 517 -8.18 -18.05 8.68
N ARG A 518 -7.22 -17.12 8.67
CA ARG A 518 -6.52 -16.68 9.89
C ARG A 518 -7.47 -16.13 10.96
N ARG A 519 -8.50 -15.38 10.57
CA ARG A 519 -9.47 -14.80 11.51
C ARG A 519 -10.43 -15.85 12.06
N VAL A 520 -10.84 -16.81 11.24
CA VAL A 520 -11.65 -17.95 11.70
C VAL A 520 -10.86 -18.81 12.68
N VAL A 521 -9.57 -19.05 12.41
CA VAL A 521 -8.68 -19.75 13.36
C VAL A 521 -8.55 -18.98 14.67
N ASN A 522 -8.35 -17.66 14.64
CA ASN A 522 -8.36 -16.83 15.85
C ASN A 522 -9.66 -16.98 16.66
N LEU A 523 -10.81 -16.96 15.96
CA LEU A 523 -12.12 -17.09 16.60
C LEU A 523 -12.24 -18.43 17.34
N LEU A 524 -11.76 -19.51 16.72
CA LEU A 524 -11.84 -20.89 17.19
C LEU A 524 -10.68 -21.33 18.09
N MET A 525 -9.66 -20.49 18.30
CA MET A 525 -8.44 -20.88 19.01
C MET A 525 -8.72 -21.44 20.41
N ASP A 526 -9.54 -20.76 21.21
CA ASP A 526 -9.92 -21.21 22.56
C ASP A 526 -10.82 -22.46 22.56
N SER A 527 -11.42 -22.81 21.42
CA SER A 527 -12.29 -23.99 21.30
C SER A 527 -11.49 -25.26 21.03
N PHE A 528 -10.48 -25.18 20.14
CA PHE A 528 -9.71 -26.36 19.70
C PHE A 528 -8.27 -26.39 20.20
N PHE A 529 -7.77 -25.29 20.74
CA PHE A 529 -6.46 -25.23 21.37
C PHE A 529 -6.44 -24.29 22.60
N PRO A 530 -7.21 -24.62 23.66
CA PRO A 530 -7.31 -23.80 24.86
C PRO A 530 -6.00 -23.84 25.66
N THR A 531 -5.09 -22.91 25.38
CA THR A 531 -3.75 -22.86 26.02
C THR A 531 -3.79 -22.67 27.55
N SER A 532 -4.94 -22.28 28.11
CA SER A 532 -5.20 -22.18 29.55
C SER A 532 -5.56 -23.51 30.22
N GLN A 533 -5.88 -24.55 29.45
CA GLN A 533 -6.24 -25.88 29.97
C GLN A 533 -5.05 -26.86 29.96
N PRO A 534 -5.14 -28.00 30.68
CA PRO A 534 -4.10 -29.03 30.67
C PRO A 534 -3.80 -29.61 29.29
N MET A 535 -2.60 -30.16 29.11
CA MET A 535 -2.10 -30.65 27.82
C MET A 535 -2.95 -31.80 27.24
N ASP A 536 -3.58 -32.62 28.08
CA ASP A 536 -4.40 -33.75 27.63
C ASP A 536 -5.64 -33.26 26.88
N VAL A 537 -6.25 -32.17 27.35
CA VAL A 537 -7.40 -31.54 26.68
C VAL A 537 -7.01 -31.00 25.30
N TRP A 538 -5.78 -30.55 25.10
CA TRP A 538 -5.34 -30.06 23.78
C TRP A 538 -5.37 -31.18 22.75
N CYS A 539 -4.94 -32.39 23.13
CA CYS A 539 -4.97 -33.55 22.27
C CYS A 539 -6.41 -34.02 22.01
N GLU A 540 -7.26 -34.04 23.05
CA GLU A 540 -8.70 -34.37 22.92
C GLU A 540 -9.41 -33.45 21.94
N ARG A 541 -9.15 -32.13 22.02
CA ARG A 541 -9.73 -31.15 21.12
C ARG A 541 -9.17 -31.26 19.69
N CYS A 542 -7.90 -31.61 19.54
CA CYS A 542 -7.29 -31.92 18.26
C CYS A 542 -7.97 -33.12 17.58
N VAL A 543 -8.11 -34.23 18.30
CA VAL A 543 -8.82 -35.43 17.84
C VAL A 543 -10.26 -35.10 17.47
N SER A 544 -10.96 -34.37 18.34
CA SER A 544 -12.34 -33.94 18.08
C SER A 544 -12.45 -33.14 16.78
N LEU A 545 -11.56 -32.18 16.54
CA LEU A 545 -11.58 -31.38 15.32
C LEU A 545 -11.29 -32.23 14.07
N ILE A 546 -10.32 -33.16 14.15
CA ILE A 546 -10.01 -34.09 13.05
C ILE A 546 -11.22 -34.97 12.72
N GLN A 547 -11.90 -35.51 13.74
CA GLN A 547 -13.08 -36.36 13.57
C GLN A 547 -14.28 -35.57 13.03
N MET A 548 -14.44 -34.30 13.42
CA MET A 548 -15.52 -33.44 12.92
C MET A 548 -15.29 -33.02 11.47
N ASN A 549 -14.08 -32.55 11.14
CA ASN A 549 -13.72 -32.12 9.79
C ASN A 549 -12.18 -32.12 9.60
N PRO A 550 -11.60 -33.14 8.95
CA PRO A 550 -10.14 -33.25 8.82
C PRO A 550 -9.51 -32.15 7.97
N ALA A 551 -10.21 -31.66 6.94
CA ALA A 551 -9.72 -30.57 6.10
C ALA A 551 -9.69 -29.24 6.86
N ALA A 552 -10.72 -28.94 7.65
CA ALA A 552 -10.73 -27.78 8.53
C ALA A 552 -9.66 -27.88 9.63
N ALA A 553 -9.42 -29.07 10.19
CA ALA A 553 -8.35 -29.33 11.17
C ALA A 553 -6.97 -28.97 10.58
N ARG A 554 -6.72 -29.41 9.34
CA ARG A 554 -5.51 -29.12 8.58
C ARG A 554 -5.31 -27.61 8.41
N GLU A 555 -6.36 -26.86 8.09
CA GLU A 555 -6.28 -25.40 7.95
C GLU A 555 -6.09 -24.70 9.30
N PHE A 556 -6.78 -25.17 10.34
CA PHE A 556 -6.66 -24.64 11.70
C PHE A 556 -5.23 -24.73 12.24
N TYR A 557 -4.64 -25.92 12.22
CA TYR A 557 -3.29 -26.13 12.75
C TYR A 557 -2.20 -25.55 11.85
N ARG A 558 -2.50 -25.25 10.57
CA ARG A 558 -1.59 -24.49 9.70
C ARG A 558 -1.37 -23.06 10.20
N TYR A 559 -2.41 -22.40 10.71
CA TYR A 559 -2.34 -21.00 11.18
C TYR A 559 -2.25 -20.85 12.71
N ALA A 560 -2.34 -21.94 13.48
CA ALA A 560 -2.30 -21.91 14.94
C ALA A 560 -1.05 -21.20 15.51
N TYR A 561 0.10 -21.27 14.82
CA TYR A 561 1.36 -20.64 15.24
C TYR A 561 1.29 -19.10 15.35
N GLU A 562 0.30 -18.46 14.72
CA GLU A 562 0.13 -17.01 14.83
C GLU A 562 -0.45 -16.57 16.17
N PHE A 563 -1.13 -17.48 16.87
CA PHE A 563 -1.88 -17.18 18.10
C PHE A 563 -1.27 -17.84 19.35
N THR A 564 -0.17 -18.60 19.21
CA THR A 564 0.52 -19.23 20.33
C THR A 564 2.03 -19.38 20.08
N GLY A 565 2.81 -19.54 21.14
CA GLY A 565 4.27 -19.62 21.06
C GLY A 565 4.79 -20.98 20.56
N PRO A 566 6.01 -21.04 19.98
CA PRO A 566 6.60 -22.28 19.48
C PRO A 566 6.71 -23.39 20.53
N SER A 567 7.01 -23.05 21.79
CA SER A 567 7.12 -24.01 22.89
C SER A 567 5.79 -24.74 23.18
N THR A 568 4.66 -24.04 23.06
CA THR A 568 3.33 -24.62 23.22
C THR A 568 2.99 -25.59 22.08
N LEU A 569 3.39 -25.24 20.84
CA LEU A 569 3.23 -26.13 19.69
C LEU A 569 4.06 -27.40 19.81
N VAL A 570 5.30 -27.30 20.27
CA VAL A 570 6.15 -28.47 20.57
C VAL A 570 5.49 -29.37 21.61
N LYS A 571 4.93 -28.80 22.68
CA LYS A 571 4.21 -29.58 23.70
C LYS A 571 3.04 -30.35 23.08
N LEU A 572 2.22 -29.71 22.25
CA LEU A 572 1.12 -30.39 21.55
C LEU A 572 1.63 -31.53 20.66
N MET A 573 2.68 -31.30 19.86
CA MET A 573 3.30 -32.36 19.04
C MET A 573 3.75 -33.55 19.89
N LEU A 574 4.37 -33.30 21.04
CA LEU A 574 4.82 -34.35 21.94
C LEU A 574 3.66 -35.08 22.64
N THR A 575 2.54 -34.41 22.90
CA THR A 575 1.33 -35.04 23.43
C THR A 575 0.67 -35.91 22.36
N ILE A 576 0.55 -35.43 21.12
CA ILE A 576 0.07 -36.25 19.99
C ILE A 576 0.93 -37.51 19.83
N ARG A 577 2.27 -37.38 19.92
CA ARG A 577 3.19 -38.52 19.90
C ARG A 577 2.91 -39.53 21.02
N ARG A 578 2.56 -39.08 22.24
CA ARG A 578 2.21 -39.98 23.35
C ARG A 578 0.90 -40.71 23.06
N CYS A 579 -0.11 -40.01 22.55
CA CYS A 579 -1.39 -40.60 22.15
C CYS A 579 -1.19 -41.68 21.06
N LEU A 580 -0.46 -41.37 19.98
CA LEU A 580 -0.12 -42.36 18.94
C LEU A 580 0.60 -43.59 19.50
N ASN A 581 1.52 -43.39 20.46
CA ASN A 581 2.22 -44.50 21.12
C ASN A 581 1.28 -45.34 21.98
N ALA A 582 0.35 -44.74 22.71
CA ALA A 582 -0.64 -45.45 23.53
C ALA A 582 -1.47 -46.40 22.66
N CYS A 583 -2.02 -45.90 21.54
CA CYS A 583 -2.77 -46.71 20.59
C CYS A 583 -1.96 -47.92 20.06
N ILE A 584 -0.67 -47.71 19.75
CA ILE A 584 0.21 -48.81 19.30
C ILE A 584 0.42 -49.85 20.42
N GLN A 585 0.64 -49.40 21.66
CA GLN A 585 0.86 -50.32 22.79
C GLN A 585 -0.38 -51.14 23.11
N GLU A 586 -1.57 -50.57 22.97
CA GLU A 586 -2.83 -51.31 23.12
C GLU A 586 -3.03 -52.35 22.02
N ALA A 587 -2.80 -51.98 20.75
CA ALA A 587 -2.87 -52.94 19.65
C ALA A 587 -1.89 -54.12 19.83
N LEU A 588 -0.70 -53.87 20.41
CA LEU A 588 0.25 -54.93 20.76
C LEU A 588 -0.27 -55.81 21.90
N LYS A 589 -0.87 -55.25 22.94
CA LYS A 589 -1.47 -56.01 24.05
C LYS A 589 -2.65 -56.87 23.59
N GLU A 590 -3.53 -56.33 22.74
CA GLU A 590 -4.64 -57.08 22.14
C GLU A 590 -4.15 -58.26 21.29
N SER A 591 -3.03 -58.09 20.56
CA SER A 591 -2.43 -59.17 19.77
C SER A 591 -1.77 -60.28 20.60
N HIS A 592 -1.42 -60.02 21.86
CA HIS A 592 -0.78 -60.97 22.78
C HIS A 592 -1.76 -61.70 23.71
N HIS A 593 -3.02 -61.27 23.81
CA HIS A 593 -4.05 -61.94 24.62
C HIS A 593 -4.62 -63.23 24.01
N ASP A 594 -4.20 -63.63 22.80
CA ASP A 594 -4.57 -64.92 22.18
C ASP A 594 -3.65 -66.09 22.56
N SER A 595 -2.63 -65.85 23.40
CA SER A 595 -1.79 -66.89 24.00
C SER A 595 -1.71 -66.67 25.50
N GLY A 596 -2.51 -67.42 26.25
CA GLY A 596 -2.56 -67.33 27.71
C GLY A 596 -1.20 -67.60 28.36
N ASP A 597 -0.74 -66.65 29.16
CA ASP A 597 -0.26 -66.89 30.52
C ASP A 597 -0.22 -65.55 31.26
N ASP A 598 -0.80 -65.56 32.46
CA ASP A 598 -0.87 -64.47 33.43
C ASP A 598 0.51 -64.20 34.09
N ASP A 599 0.58 -63.03 34.73
CA ASP A 599 1.56 -62.59 35.74
C ASP A 599 2.91 -62.02 35.27
N SER A 600 2.92 -60.70 35.06
CA SER A 600 3.88 -59.84 35.75
C SER A 600 3.37 -58.40 35.86
N GLU A 601 2.84 -58.06 37.04
CA GLU A 601 2.69 -56.69 37.51
C GLU A 601 4.08 -56.02 37.56
N ASP A 602 4.34 -55.04 36.70
CA ASP A 602 5.32 -53.99 37.00
C ASP A 602 4.64 -52.62 36.85
N GLY A 603 4.19 -52.10 37.99
CA GLY A 603 3.44 -50.86 38.14
C GLY A 603 4.35 -49.65 38.25
N SER A 604 4.88 -49.15 37.12
CA SER A 604 5.64 -47.88 37.13
C SER A 604 5.33 -46.92 35.97
N GLY A 605 4.05 -46.77 35.58
CA GLY A 605 3.69 -45.84 34.50
C GLY A 605 2.23 -45.37 34.39
N LYS A 606 1.36 -45.62 35.39
CA LYS A 606 -0.07 -45.25 35.36
C LYS A 606 -0.36 -43.89 36.02
N GLU A 607 0.41 -42.85 35.73
CA GLU A 607 0.09 -41.49 36.23
C GLU A 607 -0.38 -40.51 35.15
N ASN A 608 -0.44 -40.90 33.87
CA ASN A 608 -1.03 -40.07 32.82
C ASN A 608 -1.76 -40.94 31.77
N SER A 609 -2.77 -41.70 32.19
CA SER A 609 -3.73 -42.30 31.25
C SER A 609 -4.66 -41.17 30.81
N SER A 610 -4.57 -40.81 29.53
CA SER A 610 -5.49 -39.85 28.93
C SER A 610 -6.79 -40.58 28.57
N VAL A 611 -7.94 -39.91 28.62
CA VAL A 611 -9.24 -40.51 28.28
C VAL A 611 -9.27 -41.04 26.83
N LEU A 612 -8.40 -40.50 25.97
CA LEU A 612 -8.23 -40.94 24.59
C LEU A 612 -7.54 -42.30 24.47
N ASP A 613 -6.74 -42.69 25.46
CA ASP A 613 -6.00 -43.95 25.42
C ASP A 613 -7.00 -45.11 25.36
N ASP A 614 -8.10 -45.07 26.13
CA ASP A 614 -9.12 -46.12 26.12
C ASP A 614 -10.13 -46.06 24.92
N VAL A 615 -10.06 -45.03 24.07
CA VAL A 615 -11.10 -44.75 23.04
C VAL A 615 -10.58 -44.81 21.60
N LEU A 616 -9.30 -44.48 21.37
CA LEU A 616 -8.70 -44.46 20.03
C LEU A 616 -7.90 -45.72 19.76
N SER A 617 -8.14 -46.37 18.62
CA SER A 617 -7.34 -47.52 18.19
C SER A 617 -6.51 -47.22 16.95
N VAL A 618 -5.48 -48.03 16.70
CA VAL A 618 -4.70 -48.00 15.45
C VAL A 618 -5.58 -48.20 14.20
N ASN A 619 -6.75 -48.82 14.35
CA ASN A 619 -7.69 -49.05 13.27
C ASN A 619 -8.45 -47.77 12.85
N ASP A 620 -8.40 -46.70 13.65
CA ASP A 620 -8.97 -45.38 13.31
C ASP A 620 -8.06 -44.61 12.35
N VAL A 621 -7.81 -45.20 11.18
CA VAL A 621 -6.78 -44.76 10.22
C VAL A 621 -6.92 -43.29 9.84
N ALA A 622 -8.15 -42.78 9.70
CA ALA A 622 -8.40 -41.38 9.37
C ALA A 622 -7.93 -40.42 10.49
N THR A 623 -8.19 -40.77 11.75
CA THR A 623 -7.76 -39.99 12.92
C THR A 623 -6.25 -40.07 13.08
N MET A 624 -5.65 -41.26 12.94
CA MET A 624 -4.20 -41.46 13.00
C MET A 624 -3.46 -40.68 11.93
N ALA A 625 -3.93 -40.73 10.67
CA ALA A 625 -3.40 -39.92 9.58
C ALA A 625 -3.52 -38.41 9.88
N GLY A 626 -4.66 -37.96 10.39
CA GLY A 626 -4.88 -36.57 10.78
C GLY A 626 -3.94 -36.09 11.89
N LEU A 627 -3.69 -36.91 12.91
CA LEU A 627 -2.75 -36.59 14.00
C LEU A 627 -1.30 -36.48 13.50
N LEU A 628 -0.89 -37.37 12.59
CA LEU A 628 0.41 -37.31 11.93
C LEU A 628 0.53 -36.06 11.05
N GLU A 629 -0.51 -35.72 10.29
CA GLU A 629 -0.52 -34.51 9.46
C GLU A 629 -0.48 -33.24 10.31
N VAL A 630 -1.25 -33.15 11.40
CA VAL A 630 -1.18 -32.04 12.35
C VAL A 630 0.23 -31.89 12.91
N THR A 631 0.88 -33.00 13.29
CA THR A 631 2.27 -32.97 13.77
C THR A 631 3.23 -32.39 12.72
N VAL A 632 3.08 -32.78 11.46
CA VAL A 632 3.85 -32.26 10.32
C VAL A 632 3.61 -30.76 10.12
N LEU A 633 2.35 -30.31 10.16
CA LEU A 633 1.99 -28.90 10.01
C LEU A 633 2.56 -28.04 11.14
N LEU A 634 2.41 -28.50 12.38
CA LEU A 634 2.96 -27.83 13.56
C LEU A 634 4.48 -27.72 13.45
N TRP A 635 5.19 -28.81 13.16
CA TRP A 635 6.65 -28.77 13.00
C TRP A 635 7.06 -27.78 11.91
N ARG A 636 6.41 -27.84 10.74
CA ARG A 636 6.67 -26.92 9.62
C ARG A 636 6.48 -25.46 10.03
N SER A 637 5.44 -25.16 10.79
CA SER A 637 5.12 -23.78 11.22
C SER A 637 6.17 -23.18 12.15
N ILE A 638 6.83 -24.01 12.98
CA ILE A 638 7.84 -23.59 13.95
C ILE A 638 9.28 -23.91 13.54
N HIS A 639 9.49 -24.46 12.34
CA HIS A 639 10.79 -24.96 11.90
C HIS A 639 11.91 -23.92 12.05
N LYS A 640 11.66 -22.70 11.57
CA LYS A 640 12.60 -21.57 11.73
C LYS A 640 12.87 -21.25 13.19
N SER A 641 11.85 -21.27 14.06
CA SER A 641 12.03 -21.00 15.49
C SER A 641 12.82 -22.10 16.20
N LEU A 642 12.65 -23.37 15.79
CA LEU A 642 13.44 -24.50 16.29
C LEU A 642 14.90 -24.42 15.84
N ASP A 643 15.18 -23.96 14.62
CA ASP A 643 16.57 -23.77 14.14
C ASP A 643 17.35 -22.71 14.96
N HIS A 644 16.66 -21.81 15.66
CA HIS A 644 17.31 -20.85 16.58
C HIS A 644 17.51 -21.41 18.00
N ASN A 645 16.99 -22.61 18.30
CA ASN A 645 17.09 -23.26 19.61
C ASN A 645 17.51 -24.73 19.45
N GLU A 646 18.83 -24.94 19.32
CA GLU A 646 19.42 -26.26 19.07
C GLU A 646 19.05 -27.30 20.15
N GLU A 647 19.01 -26.93 21.43
CA GLU A 647 18.63 -27.87 22.50
C GLU A 647 17.20 -28.38 22.34
N ALA A 648 16.25 -27.47 22.07
CA ALA A 648 14.85 -27.84 21.85
C ALA A 648 14.69 -28.66 20.57
N LYS A 649 15.40 -28.29 19.50
CA LYS A 649 15.41 -29.02 18.23
C LYS A 649 15.95 -30.45 18.40
N ASP A 650 17.09 -30.61 19.05
CA ASP A 650 17.68 -31.93 19.35
C ASP A 650 16.79 -32.78 20.25
N TYR A 651 16.09 -32.15 21.21
CA TYR A 651 15.13 -32.86 22.04
C TYR A 651 13.95 -33.41 21.23
N VAL A 652 13.33 -32.58 20.37
CA VAL A 652 12.20 -33.00 19.53
C VAL A 652 12.63 -34.05 18.51
N ILE A 653 13.77 -33.85 17.85
CA ILE A 653 14.37 -34.81 16.91
C ILE A 653 14.57 -36.18 17.58
N ARG A 654 15.21 -36.24 18.75
CA ARG A 654 15.43 -37.51 19.47
C ARG A 654 14.12 -38.21 19.84
N LYS A 655 13.08 -37.46 20.24
CA LYS A 655 11.79 -38.02 20.65
C LYS A 655 10.99 -38.60 19.47
N PHE A 656 11.07 -37.99 18.29
CA PHE A 656 10.38 -38.50 17.10
C PHE A 656 11.20 -39.56 16.35
N ALA A 657 12.54 -39.43 16.31
CA ALA A 657 13.40 -40.43 15.67
C ALA A 657 13.27 -41.82 16.31
N SER A 658 13.08 -41.90 17.64
CA SER A 658 12.95 -43.17 18.36
C SER A 658 11.65 -43.93 18.09
N VAL A 659 10.58 -43.26 17.66
CA VAL A 659 9.26 -43.89 17.42
C VAL A 659 8.99 -44.14 15.94
N LEU A 660 9.68 -43.41 15.05
CA LEU A 660 9.42 -43.43 13.61
C LEU A 660 9.56 -44.82 12.97
N PRO A 661 10.53 -45.69 13.34
CA PRO A 661 10.59 -47.04 12.79
C PRO A 661 9.35 -47.89 13.10
N GLU A 662 8.82 -47.80 14.32
CA GLU A 662 7.59 -48.52 14.70
C GLU A 662 6.37 -47.91 13.99
N TYR A 663 6.33 -46.58 13.82
CA TYR A 663 5.23 -45.93 13.08
C TYR A 663 5.16 -46.41 11.62
N PHE A 664 6.30 -46.54 10.93
CA PHE A 664 6.34 -47.09 9.57
C PHE A 664 5.94 -48.57 9.50
N LYS A 665 6.11 -49.33 10.58
CA LYS A 665 5.73 -50.74 10.66
C LYS A 665 4.23 -50.90 10.90
N VAL A 666 3.66 -50.09 11.77
CA VAL A 666 2.24 -50.17 12.18
C VAL A 666 1.32 -49.42 11.20
N PHE A 667 1.63 -48.18 10.84
CA PHE A 667 0.78 -47.34 10.00
C PHE A 667 1.13 -47.51 8.50
N GLN A 668 0.60 -48.56 7.89
CA GLN A 668 0.88 -48.91 6.49
C GLN A 668 -0.09 -48.30 5.47
N ASP A 669 -1.21 -47.71 5.91
CA ASP A 669 -2.16 -47.02 5.02
C ASP A 669 -1.49 -45.82 4.35
N GLU A 670 -1.77 -45.63 3.05
CA GLU A 670 -1.18 -44.57 2.21
C GLU A 670 -1.38 -43.17 2.82
N ARG A 671 -2.51 -42.93 3.50
CA ARG A 671 -2.83 -41.67 4.17
C ARG A 671 -1.92 -41.37 5.36
N CYS A 672 -1.36 -42.39 6.00
CA CYS A 672 -0.39 -42.25 7.09
C CYS A 672 1.05 -42.20 6.58
N VAL A 673 1.37 -42.98 5.53
CA VAL A 673 2.72 -43.09 4.99
C VAL A 673 3.26 -41.73 4.50
N ALA A 674 2.46 -40.94 3.79
CA ALA A 674 2.89 -39.63 3.30
C ALA A 674 3.27 -38.65 4.43
N PRO A 675 2.42 -38.40 5.45
CA PRO A 675 2.80 -37.63 6.64
C PRO A 675 4.04 -38.17 7.35
N LEU A 676 4.21 -39.50 7.45
CA LEU A 676 5.40 -40.09 8.07
C LEU A 676 6.68 -39.80 7.30
N ILE A 677 6.65 -39.84 5.96
CA ILE A 677 7.81 -39.47 5.14
C ILE A 677 8.13 -37.97 5.30
N ILE A 678 7.10 -37.11 5.33
CA ILE A 678 7.31 -35.67 5.56
C ILE A 678 7.86 -35.43 6.96
N LEU A 679 7.38 -36.14 7.98
CA LEU A 679 7.92 -36.06 9.35
C LEU A 679 9.38 -36.51 9.38
N ALA A 680 9.71 -37.61 8.70
CA ALA A 680 11.09 -38.10 8.55
C ALA A 680 12.02 -37.06 7.93
N SER A 681 11.51 -36.26 7.00
CA SER A 681 12.30 -35.22 6.32
C SER A 681 12.75 -34.07 7.23
N PHE A 682 12.12 -33.88 8.40
CA PHE A 682 12.56 -32.91 9.41
C PHE A 682 13.64 -33.47 10.35
N ILE A 683 13.94 -34.76 10.25
CA ILE A 683 14.87 -35.49 11.11
C ILE A 683 16.16 -35.77 10.30
N PRO A 684 17.36 -35.57 10.87
CA PRO A 684 18.61 -35.92 10.20
C PRO A 684 18.66 -37.40 9.81
N PRO A 685 19.14 -37.75 8.60
CA PRO A 685 19.11 -39.13 8.10
C PRO A 685 19.89 -40.12 8.98
N ALA A 686 20.92 -39.64 9.70
CA ALA A 686 21.71 -40.42 10.63
C ALA A 686 20.92 -40.89 11.87
N ALA A 687 19.85 -40.18 12.25
CA ALA A 687 19.03 -40.53 13.40
C ALA A 687 17.97 -41.61 13.07
N ILE A 688 17.72 -41.88 11.77
CA ILE A 688 16.69 -42.82 11.28
C ILE A 688 17.23 -43.74 10.17
N PRO A 689 18.32 -44.50 10.43
CA PRO A 689 19.04 -45.28 9.41
C PRO A 689 18.19 -46.36 8.73
N THR A 690 17.23 -46.94 9.45
CA THR A 690 16.32 -47.98 8.92
C THR A 690 15.48 -47.49 7.76
N PHE A 691 15.06 -46.22 7.80
CA PHE A 691 14.32 -45.58 6.72
C PHE A 691 15.27 -44.91 5.71
N SER A 692 16.24 -44.13 6.17
CA SER A 692 17.07 -43.28 5.32
C SER A 692 17.90 -44.07 4.30
N CYS A 693 18.47 -45.22 4.68
CA CYS A 693 19.21 -46.09 3.76
C CYS A 693 18.32 -46.74 2.69
N GLY A 694 17.01 -46.84 2.91
CA GLY A 694 16.04 -47.47 2.01
C GLY A 694 15.40 -46.52 0.99
N VAL A 695 15.47 -45.20 1.18
CA VAL A 695 14.73 -44.22 0.35
C VAL A 695 15.13 -44.27 -1.13
N VAL A 696 16.43 -44.29 -1.44
CA VAL A 696 16.92 -44.37 -2.82
C VAL A 696 16.55 -45.70 -3.47
N SER A 697 16.58 -46.79 -2.70
CA SER A 697 16.15 -48.12 -3.17
C SER A 697 14.65 -48.16 -3.44
N LYS A 698 13.82 -47.50 -2.63
CA LYS A 698 12.38 -47.33 -2.89
C LYS A 698 12.16 -46.55 -4.19
N LEU A 699 12.83 -45.40 -4.38
CA LEU A 699 12.74 -44.62 -5.63
C LEU A 699 13.16 -45.43 -6.87
N ARG A 700 14.14 -46.32 -6.73
CA ARG A 700 14.61 -47.19 -7.83
C ARG A 700 13.58 -48.26 -8.22
N ASN A 701 12.82 -48.76 -7.25
CA ASN A 701 11.86 -49.85 -7.44
C ASN A 701 10.47 -49.36 -7.85
N ILE A 702 10.22 -48.05 -7.94
CA ILE A 702 8.96 -47.49 -8.45
C ILE A 702 8.81 -47.83 -9.94
N ASP A 703 7.63 -48.30 -10.33
CA ASP A 703 7.31 -48.64 -11.73
C ASP A 703 7.16 -47.38 -12.61
N SER A 704 7.47 -47.50 -13.90
CA SER A 704 7.27 -46.42 -14.87
C SER A 704 5.77 -46.07 -14.96
N GLY A 705 5.44 -44.77 -14.95
CA GLY A 705 4.03 -44.31 -14.95
C GLY A 705 3.37 -44.30 -13.57
N ALA A 706 4.13 -44.43 -12.49
CA ALA A 706 3.62 -44.28 -11.13
C ALA A 706 3.07 -42.87 -10.85
N ASP A 707 2.06 -42.80 -9.98
CA ASP A 707 1.48 -41.53 -9.53
C ASP A 707 2.56 -40.60 -8.92
N PRO A 708 2.55 -39.30 -9.26
CA PRO A 708 3.52 -38.34 -8.75
C PRO A 708 3.70 -38.34 -7.24
N ASN A 709 2.64 -38.61 -6.47
CA ASN A 709 2.70 -38.62 -5.01
C ASN A 709 3.61 -39.73 -4.46
N LYS A 710 3.82 -40.81 -5.21
CA LYS A 710 4.66 -41.95 -4.77
C LYS A 710 6.15 -41.61 -4.75
N TYR A 711 6.60 -40.72 -5.64
CA TYR A 711 8.01 -40.31 -5.70
C TYR A 711 8.23 -38.89 -5.18
N SER A 712 7.27 -37.96 -5.30
CA SER A 712 7.43 -36.56 -4.91
C SER A 712 7.82 -36.38 -3.44
N VAL A 713 7.12 -37.06 -2.53
CA VAL A 713 7.36 -36.98 -1.08
C VAL A 713 8.72 -37.56 -0.70
N LEU A 714 9.17 -38.61 -1.40
CA LEU A 714 10.50 -39.21 -1.21
C LEU A 714 11.61 -38.30 -1.76
N ILE A 715 11.39 -37.66 -2.92
CA ILE A 715 12.32 -36.68 -3.49
C ILE A 715 12.43 -35.47 -2.57
N ASP A 716 11.32 -34.92 -2.09
CA ASP A 716 11.31 -33.78 -1.16
C ASP A 716 12.05 -34.13 0.15
N CYS A 717 11.90 -35.37 0.62
CA CYS A 717 12.65 -35.88 1.77
C CYS A 717 14.17 -35.84 1.51
N LEU A 718 14.63 -36.36 0.37
CA LEU A 718 16.04 -36.33 -0.02
C LEU A 718 16.55 -34.91 -0.25
N CYS A 719 15.72 -34.02 -0.80
CA CYS A 719 16.05 -32.60 -0.96
C CYS A 719 16.32 -31.93 0.38
N ARG A 720 15.46 -32.15 1.39
CA ARG A 720 15.64 -31.59 2.75
C ARG A 720 16.86 -32.16 3.47
N TRP A 721 17.23 -33.40 3.19
CA TRP A 721 18.48 -33.99 3.70
C TRP A 721 19.74 -33.54 2.95
N GLY A 722 19.63 -32.71 1.90
CA GLY A 722 20.77 -32.35 1.05
C GLY A 722 21.30 -33.50 0.19
N GLN A 723 20.50 -34.57 0.01
CA GLN A 723 20.87 -35.81 -0.66
C GLN A 723 20.32 -35.92 -2.10
N VAL A 724 19.85 -34.81 -2.67
CA VAL A 724 19.35 -34.73 -4.06
C VAL A 724 20.36 -35.25 -5.10
N GLY A 725 21.66 -35.22 -4.79
CA GLY A 725 22.70 -35.81 -5.64
C GLY A 725 22.50 -37.29 -5.95
N HIS A 726 21.91 -38.07 -5.03
CA HIS A 726 21.59 -39.49 -5.27
C HIS A 726 20.40 -39.67 -6.23
N VAL A 727 19.43 -38.75 -6.22
CA VAL A 727 18.34 -38.72 -7.21
C VAL A 727 18.91 -38.42 -8.60
N LEU A 728 19.86 -37.50 -8.69
CA LEU A 728 20.53 -37.17 -9.95
C LEU A 728 21.40 -38.28 -10.49
N GLU A 729 22.13 -38.99 -9.63
CA GLU A 729 22.90 -40.18 -10.01
C GLU A 729 21.97 -41.25 -10.58
N LEU A 730 20.88 -41.56 -9.88
CA LEU A 730 19.87 -42.52 -10.33
C LEU A 730 19.26 -42.14 -11.69
N ALA A 731 18.86 -40.88 -11.86
CA ALA A 731 18.31 -40.38 -13.12
C ALA A 731 19.36 -40.39 -14.26
N SER A 732 20.59 -39.97 -13.97
CA SER A 732 21.68 -39.95 -14.96
C SER A 732 22.08 -41.35 -15.40
N ASP A 733 22.09 -42.32 -14.47
CA ASP A 733 22.37 -43.73 -14.75
C ASP A 733 21.31 -44.32 -15.68
N TRP A 734 20.02 -44.11 -15.39
CA TRP A 734 18.92 -44.57 -16.24
C TRP A 734 18.97 -43.96 -17.65
N LEU A 735 19.27 -42.67 -17.76
CA LEU A 735 19.40 -41.97 -19.04
C LEU A 735 20.66 -42.41 -19.82
N SER A 736 21.76 -42.73 -19.12
CA SER A 736 23.05 -43.08 -19.73
C SER A 736 23.15 -44.53 -20.20
N VAL A 737 22.46 -45.47 -19.55
CA VAL A 737 22.41 -46.88 -19.99
C VAL A 737 21.88 -46.98 -21.43
N SER A 738 20.86 -46.18 -21.76
CA SER A 738 20.29 -46.08 -23.12
C SER A 738 21.25 -45.49 -24.17
N LEU A 739 22.29 -44.74 -23.74
CA LEU A 739 23.29 -44.15 -24.64
C LEU A 739 24.42 -45.13 -25.03
N THR A 740 24.59 -46.20 -24.26
CA THR A 740 25.71 -47.17 -24.43
C THR A 740 25.33 -48.43 -25.18
N SER A 741 24.04 -48.79 -25.26
CA SER A 741 23.56 -49.94 -26.06
C SER A 741 23.79 -49.75 -27.57
N ALA A 742 23.78 -48.50 -28.06
CA ALA A 742 23.93 -48.17 -29.48
C ALA A 742 25.36 -48.32 -30.05
N LYS A 743 26.40 -48.59 -29.23
CA LYS A 743 27.81 -48.58 -29.68
C LYS A 743 28.60 -49.89 -29.56
N ASN A 744 28.01 -51.01 -29.12
CA ASN A 744 28.78 -52.24 -28.86
C ASN A 744 28.37 -53.46 -29.69
N THR A 745 28.78 -53.47 -30.96
CA THR A 745 29.22 -54.71 -31.65
C THR A 745 30.73 -54.68 -31.84
N LYS A 746 31.50 -54.97 -30.79
CA LYS A 746 32.82 -55.63 -30.87
C LYS A 746 33.32 -56.05 -29.48
N LYS A 747 33.73 -57.31 -29.39
CA LYS A 747 34.23 -58.01 -28.19
C LYS A 747 35.44 -57.30 -27.57
N SER A 748 35.48 -57.18 -26.23
CA SER A 748 36.70 -57.41 -25.44
C SER A 748 36.44 -57.47 -23.92
N LYS A 749 36.86 -58.62 -23.36
CA LYS A 749 37.38 -58.95 -22.01
C LYS A 749 36.63 -58.55 -20.73
N ARG A 750 36.22 -59.64 -20.05
CA ARG A 750 35.84 -59.85 -18.64
C ARG A 750 36.40 -58.83 -17.64
N GLN A 751 35.48 -58.13 -16.98
CA GLN A 751 35.61 -57.72 -15.58
C GLN A 751 34.30 -58.14 -14.87
N VAL A 752 34.43 -58.93 -13.82
CA VAL A 752 33.29 -59.47 -13.05
C VAL A 752 32.73 -58.33 -12.20
N CYS A 753 31.55 -57.85 -12.54
CA CYS A 753 30.69 -57.02 -11.70
C CYS A 753 29.37 -57.77 -11.52
N ILE A 754 28.88 -57.83 -10.29
CA ILE A 754 27.60 -58.46 -9.94
C ILE A 754 26.50 -57.75 -10.75
N ARG A 755 26.00 -58.43 -11.79
CA ARG A 755 24.88 -57.96 -12.61
C ARG A 755 23.59 -58.22 -11.85
N ALA A 756 23.12 -57.24 -11.08
CA ALA A 756 21.68 -57.09 -10.95
C ALA A 756 21.15 -56.69 -12.34
N THR A 757 20.12 -57.36 -12.83
CA THR A 757 19.43 -57.04 -14.08
C THR A 757 18.78 -55.66 -13.94
N TYR A 758 19.52 -54.60 -14.30
CA TYR A 758 19.03 -53.23 -14.22
C TYR A 758 18.09 -52.96 -15.39
N GLU A 759 16.79 -52.86 -15.12
CA GLU A 759 15.84 -52.28 -16.07
C GLU A 759 16.08 -50.75 -16.12
N SER A 760 16.39 -50.24 -17.30
CA SER A 760 16.57 -48.80 -17.54
C SER A 760 15.19 -48.13 -17.58
N LYS A 761 14.96 -47.11 -16.74
CA LYS A 761 13.68 -46.38 -16.64
C LYS A 761 13.84 -44.90 -17.06
N PRO A 762 14.02 -44.61 -18.36
CA PRO A 762 14.31 -43.25 -18.83
C PRO A 762 13.12 -42.29 -18.66
N ASP A 763 11.87 -42.77 -18.73
CA ASP A 763 10.67 -41.96 -18.48
C ASP A 763 10.63 -41.45 -17.03
N LEU A 764 10.86 -42.34 -16.06
CA LEU A 764 10.88 -42.00 -14.64
C LEU A 764 12.07 -41.09 -14.26
N ALA A 765 13.20 -41.23 -14.95
CA ALA A 765 14.34 -40.32 -14.81
C ALA A 765 13.96 -38.88 -15.19
N VAL A 766 13.23 -38.72 -16.30
CA VAL A 766 12.71 -37.43 -16.76
C VAL A 766 11.66 -36.90 -15.78
N ASP A 767 10.76 -37.75 -15.25
CA ASP A 767 9.77 -37.36 -14.23
C ASP A 767 10.44 -36.78 -12.98
N TYR A 768 11.51 -37.40 -12.49
CA TYR A 768 12.24 -36.96 -11.30
C TYR A 768 12.95 -35.62 -11.54
N VAL A 769 13.62 -35.47 -12.68
CA VAL A 769 14.31 -34.22 -13.03
C VAL A 769 13.31 -33.09 -13.28
N GLU A 770 12.19 -33.39 -13.92
CA GLU A 770 11.11 -32.42 -14.13
C GLU A 770 10.51 -31.95 -12.79
N TYR A 771 10.19 -32.89 -11.89
CA TYR A 771 9.70 -32.55 -10.55
C TYR A 771 10.68 -31.66 -9.77
N LEU A 772 11.98 -32.00 -9.80
CA LEU A 772 13.03 -31.20 -9.17
C LEU A 772 13.13 -29.79 -9.75
N LEU A 773 12.88 -29.59 -11.05
CA LEU A 773 12.98 -28.29 -11.70
C LEU A 773 11.71 -27.42 -11.55
N THR A 774 10.53 -28.04 -11.48
CA THR A 774 9.26 -27.31 -11.39
C THR A 774 8.92 -26.84 -9.97
N HIS A 775 9.38 -27.53 -8.94
CA HIS A 775 9.06 -27.21 -7.54
C HIS A 775 10.10 -26.26 -6.92
N PRO A 776 9.75 -25.07 -6.40
CA PRO A 776 10.71 -24.05 -5.99
C PRO A 776 11.76 -24.49 -4.96
N VAL A 777 11.34 -25.25 -3.93
CA VAL A 777 12.23 -25.74 -2.87
C VAL A 777 13.18 -26.79 -3.43
N SER A 778 12.64 -27.77 -4.15
CA SER A 778 13.38 -28.87 -4.76
C SER A 778 14.36 -28.37 -5.82
N ARG A 779 14.00 -27.31 -6.57
CA ARG A 779 14.88 -26.61 -7.52
C ARG A 779 16.05 -25.94 -6.83
N GLY A 780 15.81 -25.28 -5.68
CA GLY A 780 16.88 -24.71 -4.86
C GLY A 780 17.90 -25.79 -4.43
N CYS A 781 17.40 -26.94 -3.97
CA CYS A 781 18.24 -28.09 -3.62
C CYS A 781 19.00 -28.63 -4.84
N LEU A 782 18.33 -28.85 -5.97
CA LEU A 782 18.96 -29.30 -7.22
C LEU A 782 20.13 -28.38 -7.60
N LEU A 783 19.89 -27.07 -7.61
CA LEU A 783 20.92 -26.11 -7.99
C LEU A 783 22.09 -26.06 -7.01
N SER A 784 21.91 -26.43 -5.73
CA SER A 784 23.02 -26.51 -4.75
C SER A 784 24.02 -27.66 -4.98
N VAL A 785 23.72 -28.61 -5.88
CA VAL A 785 24.60 -29.72 -6.21
C VAL A 785 25.88 -29.23 -6.91
N PRO A 786 27.04 -29.91 -6.73
CA PRO A 786 28.27 -29.54 -7.43
C PRO A 786 28.10 -29.40 -8.96
N ARG A 787 28.65 -28.31 -9.51
CA ARG A 787 28.56 -27.92 -10.93
C ARG A 787 28.83 -29.08 -11.90
N LYS A 788 29.87 -29.87 -11.66
CA LYS A 788 30.23 -31.04 -12.50
C LYS A 788 29.09 -32.04 -12.67
N LYS A 789 28.26 -32.26 -11.63
CA LYS A 789 27.11 -33.17 -11.71
C LYS A 789 25.96 -32.56 -12.53
N LEU A 790 25.75 -31.26 -12.40
CA LEU A 790 24.74 -30.51 -13.18
C LEU A 790 25.13 -30.46 -14.66
N GLU A 791 26.40 -30.22 -14.98
CA GLU A 791 26.93 -30.27 -16.35
C GLU A 791 26.83 -31.68 -16.95
N ASN A 792 27.07 -32.72 -16.15
CA ASN A 792 26.88 -34.10 -16.59
C ASN A 792 25.41 -34.42 -16.90
N LEU A 793 24.49 -33.97 -16.06
CA LEU A 793 23.05 -34.08 -16.31
C LEU A 793 22.65 -33.34 -17.58
N LEU A 794 23.11 -32.09 -17.73
CA LEU A 794 22.85 -31.27 -18.91
C LEU A 794 23.36 -31.95 -20.19
N LYS A 795 24.58 -32.50 -20.16
CA LYS A 795 25.16 -33.27 -21.27
C LYS A 795 24.34 -34.52 -21.59
N THR A 796 23.83 -35.20 -20.57
CA THR A 796 23.01 -36.41 -20.71
C THR A 796 21.66 -36.09 -21.34
N LEU A 797 20.98 -35.05 -20.86
CA LEU A 797 19.73 -34.54 -21.43
C LEU A 797 19.92 -34.03 -22.87
N GLY A 798 21.05 -33.38 -23.16
CA GLY A 798 21.40 -32.90 -24.51
C GLY A 798 21.51 -34.01 -25.57
N ALA A 799 21.66 -35.28 -25.16
CA ALA A 799 21.59 -36.41 -26.07
C ALA A 799 20.20 -36.61 -26.68
N ALA A 800 19.15 -35.99 -26.12
CA ALA A 800 17.80 -35.93 -26.69
C ALA A 800 17.81 -35.52 -28.17
N LYS A 801 18.66 -34.55 -28.55
CA LYS A 801 18.78 -34.08 -29.94
C LYS A 801 19.13 -35.23 -30.91
N ARG A 802 19.97 -36.18 -30.49
CA ARG A 802 20.36 -37.34 -31.31
C ARG A 802 19.22 -38.34 -31.45
N PHE A 803 18.47 -38.59 -30.38
CA PHE A 803 17.33 -39.50 -30.41
C PHE A 803 16.18 -38.92 -31.24
N LEU A 804 15.90 -37.62 -31.09
CA LEU A 804 14.91 -36.91 -31.91
C LEU A 804 15.30 -36.90 -33.40
N ASP A 805 16.59 -36.70 -33.72
CA ASP A 805 17.09 -36.79 -35.11
C ASP A 805 16.90 -38.21 -35.70
N SER A 806 17.16 -39.26 -34.92
CA SER A 806 16.89 -40.65 -35.33
C SER A 806 15.39 -40.92 -35.54
N ILE A 807 14.54 -40.42 -34.64
CA ILE A 807 13.08 -40.58 -34.71
C ILE A 807 12.53 -39.85 -35.95
N MET A 808 13.02 -38.64 -36.27
CA MET A 808 12.62 -37.91 -37.49
C MET A 808 13.08 -38.63 -38.77
N LYS A 809 14.25 -39.28 -38.76
CA LYS A 809 14.80 -40.05 -39.90
C LYS A 809 14.22 -41.47 -40.04
N GLY A 810 13.35 -41.90 -39.12
CA GLY A 810 12.78 -43.25 -39.13
C GLY A 810 13.79 -44.37 -38.82
N THR A 811 14.94 -44.04 -38.23
CA THR A 811 15.95 -45.02 -37.82
C THR A 811 15.71 -45.51 -36.40
N ASP A 812 16.01 -46.78 -36.14
CA ASP A 812 15.73 -47.49 -34.87
C ASP A 812 16.20 -46.67 -33.66
N SER A 813 15.26 -46.21 -32.82
CA SER A 813 15.51 -45.14 -31.82
C SER A 813 16.35 -45.59 -30.62
N GLY A 814 16.77 -46.86 -30.58
CA GLY A 814 17.90 -47.37 -29.79
C GLY A 814 17.86 -47.16 -28.26
N GLY A 815 16.80 -46.59 -27.67
CA GLY A 815 16.69 -46.45 -26.22
C GLY A 815 15.61 -45.50 -25.69
N TRP A 816 15.36 -44.32 -26.30
CA TRP A 816 14.35 -43.38 -25.81
C TRP A 816 13.11 -43.34 -26.71
N ASN A 817 11.93 -43.24 -26.11
CA ASN A 817 10.69 -43.03 -26.86
C ASN A 817 10.54 -41.54 -27.24
N GLN A 818 9.59 -41.23 -28.13
CA GLN A 818 9.32 -39.86 -28.59
C GLN A 818 9.00 -38.90 -27.43
N ALA A 819 8.14 -39.32 -26.49
CA ALA A 819 7.72 -38.48 -25.37
C ALA A 819 8.87 -38.20 -24.40
N THR A 820 9.67 -39.22 -24.04
CA THR A 820 10.87 -39.05 -23.21
C THR A 820 11.86 -38.10 -23.86
N SER A 821 12.06 -38.23 -25.17
CA SER A 821 13.05 -37.42 -25.90
C SER A 821 12.63 -35.96 -26.00
N LEU A 822 11.35 -35.67 -26.24
CA LEU A 822 10.81 -34.31 -26.24
C LEU A 822 10.89 -33.67 -24.85
N ARG A 823 10.49 -34.40 -23.80
CA ARG A 823 10.58 -33.91 -22.42
C ARG A 823 12.03 -33.71 -21.99
N ALA A 824 12.95 -34.61 -22.35
CA ALA A 824 14.38 -34.44 -22.08
C ALA A 824 14.97 -33.22 -22.79
N LEU A 825 14.55 -32.93 -24.03
CA LEU A 825 14.91 -31.68 -24.72
C LEU A 825 14.37 -30.44 -23.99
N SER A 826 13.11 -30.48 -23.54
CA SER A 826 12.53 -29.39 -22.73
C SER A 826 13.34 -29.16 -21.44
N LEU A 827 13.68 -30.23 -20.72
CA LEU A 827 14.46 -30.16 -19.49
C LEU A 827 15.90 -29.70 -19.75
N PHE A 828 16.52 -30.11 -20.86
CA PHE A 828 17.82 -29.58 -21.29
C PHE A 828 17.77 -28.05 -21.44
N CYS A 829 16.78 -27.54 -22.17
CA CYS A 829 16.61 -26.10 -22.39
C CYS A 829 16.28 -25.35 -21.08
N ARG A 830 15.40 -25.89 -20.23
CA ARG A 830 15.06 -25.27 -18.93
C ARG A 830 16.23 -25.29 -17.95
N LEU A 831 16.97 -26.40 -17.87
CA LEU A 831 18.13 -26.52 -17.01
C LEU A 831 19.25 -25.56 -17.45
N SER A 832 19.51 -25.41 -18.76
CA SER A 832 20.54 -24.47 -19.23
C SER A 832 20.25 -23.03 -18.78
N ILE A 833 18.98 -22.64 -18.68
CA ILE A 833 18.57 -21.30 -18.20
C ILE A 833 18.79 -21.17 -16.70
N HIS A 834 18.41 -22.18 -15.92
CA HIS A 834 18.66 -22.16 -14.48
C HIS A 834 20.15 -22.14 -14.15
N LEU A 835 20.98 -22.81 -14.97
CA LEU A 835 22.43 -22.73 -14.86
C LEU A 835 22.97 -21.37 -15.32
N HIS A 836 22.43 -20.80 -16.40
CA HIS A 836 22.78 -19.44 -16.84
C HIS A 836 22.52 -18.43 -15.72
N HIS A 837 21.32 -18.42 -15.15
CA HIS A 837 20.95 -17.51 -14.08
C HIS A 837 21.83 -17.67 -12.83
N LYS A 838 22.21 -18.92 -12.50
CA LYS A 838 23.03 -19.20 -11.32
C LYS A 838 24.51 -18.84 -11.51
N PHE A 839 25.07 -19.08 -12.70
CA PHE A 839 26.51 -19.00 -12.97
C PHE A 839 26.89 -17.86 -13.93
N SER A 840 25.96 -16.97 -14.30
CA SER A 840 26.23 -15.84 -15.21
C SER A 840 27.31 -14.89 -14.67
N GLU A 841 27.36 -14.68 -13.35
CA GLU A 841 28.38 -13.85 -12.70
C GLU A 841 29.78 -14.47 -12.76
N GLU A 842 29.88 -15.78 -12.97
CA GLU A 842 31.14 -16.52 -13.12
C GLU A 842 31.68 -16.48 -14.57
N GLY A 843 31.01 -15.77 -15.49
CA GLY A 843 31.44 -15.59 -16.89
C GLY A 843 31.01 -16.72 -17.84
N GLU A 844 30.11 -17.61 -17.42
CA GLU A 844 29.66 -18.76 -18.22
C GLU A 844 28.41 -18.45 -19.05
N ASP A 845 28.51 -18.63 -20.38
CA ASP A 845 27.40 -18.41 -21.30
C ASP A 845 26.65 -19.72 -21.61
N TYR A 846 25.74 -20.12 -20.72
CA TYR A 846 24.80 -21.21 -21.00
C TYR A 846 23.67 -20.82 -21.96
N LEU A 847 23.50 -19.53 -22.29
CA LEU A 847 22.55 -19.06 -23.29
C LEU A 847 23.01 -19.47 -24.71
N SER A 848 24.33 -19.61 -24.92
CA SER A 848 24.91 -20.21 -26.12
C SER A 848 24.32 -21.59 -26.48
N LEU A 849 24.01 -22.43 -25.48
CA LEU A 849 23.42 -23.75 -25.71
C LEU A 849 21.99 -23.68 -26.27
N LEU A 850 21.24 -22.63 -25.96
CA LEU A 850 19.93 -22.38 -26.56
C LEU A 850 20.07 -21.84 -27.98
N LYS A 851 21.09 -21.01 -28.24
CA LYS A 851 21.43 -20.54 -29.60
C LYS A 851 21.82 -21.73 -30.50
N ASP A 852 22.66 -22.63 -30.00
CA ASP A 852 23.03 -23.88 -30.66
C ASP A 852 21.83 -24.80 -30.90
N THR A 853 20.81 -24.72 -30.03
CA THR A 853 19.56 -25.47 -30.21
C THR A 853 18.71 -24.87 -31.33
N GLY A 854 18.64 -23.54 -31.44
CA GLY A 854 18.01 -22.84 -32.56
C GLY A 854 18.67 -23.19 -33.90
N ALA A 855 20.01 -23.10 -33.96
CA ALA A 855 20.78 -23.47 -35.15
C ALA A 855 20.60 -24.97 -35.54
N TRP A 856 20.48 -25.85 -34.55
CA TRP A 856 20.14 -27.26 -34.79
C TRP A 856 18.72 -27.43 -35.35
N ILE A 857 17.74 -26.68 -34.85
CA ILE A 857 16.36 -26.68 -35.38
C ILE A 857 16.36 -26.25 -36.84
N GLU A 858 17.07 -25.15 -37.17
CA GLU A 858 17.16 -24.63 -38.54
C GLU A 858 17.76 -25.64 -39.51
N SER A 859 18.83 -26.32 -39.11
CA SER A 859 19.58 -27.23 -39.98
C SER A 859 19.01 -28.65 -40.05
N HIS A 860 18.37 -29.15 -38.98
CA HIS A 860 17.98 -30.57 -38.85
C HIS A 860 16.47 -30.80 -38.66
N VAL A 861 15.69 -29.82 -38.22
CA VAL A 861 14.25 -29.99 -37.93
C VAL A 861 13.39 -29.35 -39.02
N ILE A 862 13.70 -28.11 -39.44
CA ILE A 862 12.98 -27.38 -40.49
C ILE A 862 12.86 -28.18 -41.81
N PRO A 863 13.91 -28.90 -42.30
CA PRO A 863 13.79 -29.68 -43.53
C PRO A 863 12.66 -30.74 -43.52
N PHE A 864 12.33 -31.29 -42.35
CA PHE A 864 11.22 -32.25 -42.20
C PHE A 864 9.84 -31.60 -42.19
N VAL A 865 9.76 -30.30 -41.85
CA VAL A 865 8.54 -29.50 -41.98
C VAL A 865 8.23 -29.20 -43.45
N LEU A 866 9.26 -29.14 -44.32
CA LEU A 866 9.15 -28.89 -45.76
C LEU A 866 8.84 -30.15 -46.59
N ALA A 867 9.23 -31.34 -46.13
CA ALA A 867 9.19 -32.58 -46.93
C ALA A 867 7.82 -33.33 -46.93
N SER A 868 6.81 -32.84 -46.20
CA SER A 868 5.56 -33.59 -45.93
C SER A 868 4.49 -33.56 -47.03
N ASP A 869 4.81 -33.13 -48.26
CA ASP A 869 3.85 -33.01 -49.37
C ASP A 869 3.88 -34.19 -50.36
N GLN A 870 4.65 -35.26 -50.09
CA GLN A 870 4.69 -36.46 -50.92
C GLN A 870 4.62 -37.73 -50.05
N ASP A 871 3.59 -38.56 -50.26
CA ASP A 871 3.32 -39.89 -49.69
C ASP A 871 2.75 -40.05 -48.25
N ASP A 872 1.73 -40.91 -48.17
CA ASP A 872 0.90 -41.31 -47.00
C ASP A 872 1.68 -41.98 -45.83
N GLY A 873 3.01 -42.06 -45.90
CA GLY A 873 3.88 -42.58 -44.83
C GLY A 873 4.56 -41.49 -43.96
N ILE A 874 4.55 -40.22 -44.38
CA ILE A 874 5.36 -39.13 -43.79
C ILE A 874 4.66 -38.38 -42.62
N SER A 875 3.37 -38.65 -42.37
CA SER A 875 2.55 -37.90 -41.40
C SER A 875 3.08 -37.95 -39.94
N LYS A 876 3.62 -39.07 -39.47
CA LYS A 876 4.12 -39.21 -38.08
C LYS A 876 5.41 -38.42 -37.80
N HIS A 877 6.26 -38.21 -38.81
CA HIS A 877 7.54 -37.50 -38.62
C HIS A 877 7.35 -35.98 -38.60
N SER A 878 6.33 -35.48 -39.31
CA SER A 878 5.92 -34.06 -39.30
C SER A 878 5.49 -33.60 -37.90
N ASP A 879 4.76 -34.43 -37.16
CA ASP A 879 4.25 -34.06 -35.82
C ASP A 879 5.36 -33.97 -34.76
N VAL A 880 6.42 -34.78 -34.88
CA VAL A 880 7.59 -34.67 -33.99
C VAL A 880 8.32 -33.35 -34.19
N SER A 881 8.53 -32.93 -35.45
CA SER A 881 9.18 -31.66 -35.77
C SER A 881 8.39 -30.46 -35.24
N LYS A 882 7.04 -30.49 -35.31
CA LYS A 882 6.17 -29.47 -34.71
C LYS A 882 6.37 -29.35 -33.20
N LEU A 883 6.34 -30.48 -32.50
CA LEU A 883 6.50 -30.53 -31.03
C LEU A 883 7.90 -30.06 -30.58
N ILE A 884 8.95 -30.35 -31.35
CA ILE A 884 10.31 -29.85 -31.07
C ILE A 884 10.34 -28.32 -31.13
N ILE A 885 9.78 -27.74 -32.20
CA ILE A 885 9.76 -26.29 -32.41
C ILE A 885 8.93 -25.60 -31.31
N GLN A 886 7.73 -26.11 -31.01
CA GLN A 886 6.88 -25.56 -29.93
C GLN A 886 7.56 -25.62 -28.56
N THR A 887 8.24 -26.74 -28.26
CA THR A 887 8.99 -26.91 -27.00
C THR A 887 10.10 -25.86 -26.87
N TYR A 888 10.87 -25.64 -27.94
CA TYR A 888 11.93 -24.64 -27.97
C TYR A 888 11.37 -23.22 -27.81
N LEU A 889 10.38 -22.84 -28.60
CA LEU A 889 9.78 -21.50 -28.56
C LEU A 889 9.15 -21.20 -27.20
N THR A 890 8.48 -22.17 -26.57
CA THR A 890 7.91 -22.02 -25.22
C THR A 890 9.00 -21.69 -24.20
N VAL A 891 10.12 -22.40 -24.26
CA VAL A 891 11.24 -22.15 -23.33
C VAL A 891 11.91 -20.80 -23.62
N CYS A 892 12.12 -20.44 -24.89
CA CYS A 892 12.67 -19.13 -25.27
C CYS A 892 11.76 -17.96 -24.86
N LYS A 893 10.45 -18.13 -24.97
CA LYS A 893 9.45 -17.20 -24.44
C LYS A 893 9.62 -17.01 -22.93
N ASP A 894 9.72 -18.12 -22.18
CA ASP A 894 9.92 -18.06 -20.72
C ASP A 894 11.23 -17.36 -20.33
N VAL A 895 12.32 -17.52 -21.12
CA VAL A 895 13.62 -16.84 -20.91
C VAL A 895 13.50 -15.33 -21.00
N ILE A 896 12.76 -14.85 -21.99
CA ILE A 896 12.58 -13.42 -22.25
C ILE A 896 11.69 -12.81 -21.16
N MET A 897 10.60 -13.50 -20.82
CA MET A 897 9.68 -13.12 -19.74
C MET A 897 10.40 -12.93 -18.40
N VAL A 898 11.38 -13.78 -18.08
CA VAL A 898 12.17 -13.65 -16.83
C VAL A 898 13.39 -12.72 -16.95
N GLY A 899 13.57 -12.04 -18.09
CA GLY A 899 14.62 -11.04 -18.30
C GLY A 899 16.03 -11.59 -18.54
N LEU A 900 16.16 -12.88 -18.87
CA LEU A 900 17.47 -13.53 -19.10
C LEU A 900 17.89 -13.54 -20.58
N GLY A 901 16.99 -13.19 -21.50
CA GLY A 901 17.28 -13.14 -22.94
C GLY A 901 17.85 -11.79 -23.36
N ASN A 902 19.17 -11.71 -23.62
CA ASN A 902 19.81 -10.50 -24.13
C ASN A 902 19.38 -10.16 -25.57
N LEU A 903 19.65 -8.93 -26.04
CA LEU A 903 19.25 -8.45 -27.37
C LEU A 903 19.77 -9.37 -28.50
N THR A 904 21.01 -9.86 -28.39
CA THR A 904 21.58 -10.79 -29.36
C THR A 904 20.79 -12.10 -29.45
N PHE A 905 20.35 -12.64 -28.31
CA PHE A 905 19.53 -13.84 -28.27
C PHE A 905 18.12 -13.58 -28.81
N GLN A 906 17.50 -12.44 -28.49
CA GLN A 906 16.19 -12.07 -29.03
C GLN A 906 16.24 -11.92 -30.56
N ALA A 907 17.29 -11.29 -31.10
CA ALA A 907 17.48 -11.15 -32.54
C ALA A 907 17.60 -12.53 -33.24
N GLN A 908 18.46 -13.42 -32.72
CA GLN A 908 18.62 -14.77 -33.26
C GLN A 908 17.33 -15.59 -33.16
N LEU A 909 16.57 -15.46 -32.07
CA LEU A 909 15.28 -16.14 -31.92
C LEU A 909 14.27 -15.66 -32.98
N LEU A 910 14.23 -14.35 -33.27
CA LEU A 910 13.37 -13.80 -34.31
C LEU A 910 13.82 -14.24 -35.71
N GLU A 911 15.13 -14.36 -35.97
CA GLU A 911 15.65 -14.94 -37.21
C GLU A 911 15.22 -16.40 -37.37
N THR A 912 15.37 -17.24 -36.32
CA THR A 912 14.88 -18.62 -36.34
C THR A 912 13.37 -18.67 -36.55
N ALA A 913 12.60 -17.78 -35.90
CA ALA A 913 11.15 -17.67 -36.10
C ALA A 913 10.79 -17.32 -37.56
N LEU A 914 11.54 -16.43 -38.21
CA LEU A 914 11.35 -16.12 -39.63
C LEU A 914 11.58 -17.35 -40.51
N HIS A 915 12.64 -18.11 -40.28
CA HIS A 915 12.91 -19.34 -41.03
C HIS A 915 11.80 -20.38 -40.86
N ILE A 916 11.26 -20.52 -39.64
CA ILE A 916 10.10 -21.41 -39.38
C ILE A 916 8.87 -20.91 -40.14
N MET A 917 8.55 -19.61 -40.07
CA MET A 917 7.37 -19.02 -40.71
C MET A 917 7.45 -18.97 -42.24
N GLN A 918 8.65 -19.05 -42.82
CA GLN A 918 8.84 -19.19 -44.27
C GLN A 918 8.49 -20.58 -44.80
N THR A 919 8.36 -21.59 -43.94
CA THR A 919 7.86 -22.90 -44.36
C THR A 919 6.35 -22.83 -44.61
N GLU A 920 5.84 -23.51 -45.65
CA GLU A 920 4.40 -23.47 -45.95
C GLU A 920 3.54 -23.95 -44.77
N ARG A 921 4.06 -24.85 -43.92
CA ARG A 921 3.39 -25.39 -42.73
C ARG A 921 3.74 -24.66 -41.43
N GLY A 922 4.51 -23.56 -41.45
CA GLY A 922 4.98 -22.87 -40.23
C GLY A 922 3.88 -22.28 -39.34
N GLY A 923 2.64 -22.18 -39.81
CA GLY A 923 1.53 -21.58 -39.07
C GLY A 923 1.17 -22.26 -37.73
N PHE A 924 1.56 -23.53 -37.51
CA PHE A 924 1.25 -24.25 -36.27
C PHE A 924 1.90 -23.63 -35.01
N CYS A 925 3.00 -22.87 -35.16
CA CYS A 925 3.70 -22.26 -34.03
C CYS A 925 3.33 -20.78 -33.80
N ALA A 926 2.34 -20.27 -34.54
CA ALA A 926 1.92 -18.88 -34.43
C ALA A 926 1.40 -18.48 -33.03
N PRO A 927 0.67 -19.32 -32.26
CA PRO A 927 0.31 -19.00 -30.88
C PRO A 927 1.54 -18.76 -30.00
N GLU A 928 2.54 -19.65 -30.06
CA GLU A 928 3.77 -19.54 -29.28
C GLU A 928 4.61 -18.34 -29.73
N LEU A 929 4.69 -18.07 -31.02
CA LEU A 929 5.40 -16.90 -31.55
C LEU A 929 4.75 -15.59 -31.13
N LEU A 930 3.42 -15.47 -31.15
CA LEU A 930 2.73 -14.26 -30.66
C LEU A 930 3.05 -13.99 -29.18
N CYS A 931 3.11 -15.05 -28.36
CA CYS A 931 3.58 -14.95 -26.98
C CYS A 931 5.05 -14.49 -26.91
N VAL A 932 5.95 -15.02 -27.75
CA VAL A 932 7.35 -14.56 -27.82
C VAL A 932 7.43 -13.06 -28.19
N LEU A 933 6.69 -12.62 -29.20
CA LEU A 933 6.70 -11.22 -29.63
C LEU A 933 6.19 -10.29 -28.51
N LYS A 934 5.16 -10.72 -27.77
CA LYS A 934 4.65 -10.01 -26.59
C LYS A 934 5.74 -9.86 -25.53
N GLU A 935 6.39 -10.95 -25.14
CA GLU A 935 7.43 -10.91 -24.10
C GLU A 935 8.66 -10.08 -24.53
N ILE A 936 9.01 -10.06 -25.83
CA ILE A 936 10.08 -9.19 -26.35
C ILE A 936 9.73 -7.70 -26.13
N ILE A 937 8.50 -7.30 -26.44
CA ILE A 937 8.04 -5.91 -26.22
C ILE A 937 8.12 -5.54 -24.74
N GLU A 938 7.67 -6.43 -23.86
CA GLU A 938 7.70 -6.20 -22.42
C GLU A 938 9.14 -6.16 -21.88
N ALA A 939 10.04 -7.01 -22.38
CA ALA A 939 11.45 -7.05 -21.97
C ALA A 939 12.25 -5.82 -22.43
N SER A 940 11.95 -5.26 -23.61
CA SER A 940 12.64 -4.06 -24.13
C SER A 940 12.38 -2.79 -23.31
N ILE A 941 11.36 -2.78 -22.44
CA ILE A 941 11.05 -1.64 -21.55
C ILE A 941 12.13 -1.45 -20.48
N ASN A 942 12.76 -2.52 -20.01
CA ASN A 942 13.78 -2.46 -18.96
C ASN A 942 15.13 -1.92 -19.46
N GLN A 943 15.28 -1.69 -20.77
CA GLN A 943 16.50 -1.24 -21.43
C GLN A 943 16.28 0.20 -21.92
N ASN A 944 16.56 1.18 -21.06
CA ASN A 944 16.33 2.63 -21.28
C ASN A 944 17.21 3.29 -22.35
N THR A 945 17.37 2.67 -23.53
CA THR A 945 18.20 3.22 -24.62
C THR A 945 17.60 2.90 -25.98
N GLU A 946 17.19 3.94 -26.72
CA GLU A 946 16.98 3.86 -28.16
C GLU A 946 18.34 3.59 -28.85
N THR A 947 18.68 2.31 -29.00
CA THR A 947 19.85 1.89 -29.79
C THR A 947 19.41 1.43 -31.17
N GLU A 948 20.33 1.52 -32.14
CA GLU A 948 20.14 0.96 -33.49
C GLU A 948 19.80 -0.54 -33.44
N GLU A 949 20.37 -1.27 -32.48
CA GLU A 949 20.11 -2.69 -32.23
C GLU A 949 18.65 -2.97 -31.84
N VAL A 950 18.06 -2.14 -30.97
CA VAL A 950 16.64 -2.24 -30.57
C VAL A 950 15.71 -1.92 -31.74
N THR A 951 16.09 -0.96 -32.58
CA THR A 951 15.34 -0.60 -33.79
C THR A 951 15.32 -1.75 -34.81
N ASN A 952 16.48 -2.38 -35.04
CA ASN A 952 16.61 -3.55 -35.91
C ASN A 952 15.83 -4.77 -35.36
N LEU A 953 15.82 -4.95 -34.04
CA LEU A 953 15.04 -5.99 -33.38
C LEU A 953 13.54 -5.79 -33.64
N PHE A 954 13.01 -4.57 -33.47
CA PHE A 954 11.60 -4.29 -33.69
C PHE A 954 11.18 -4.37 -35.16
N HIS A 955 12.06 -4.02 -36.10
CA HIS A 955 11.81 -4.25 -37.52
C HIS A 955 11.67 -5.76 -37.81
N THR A 956 12.54 -6.58 -37.24
CA THR A 956 12.46 -8.04 -37.36
C THR A 956 11.20 -8.59 -36.69
N LEU A 957 10.79 -8.05 -35.55
CA LEU A 957 9.54 -8.39 -34.85
C LEU A 957 8.32 -8.13 -35.75
N GLN A 958 8.26 -6.95 -36.38
CA GLN A 958 7.19 -6.60 -37.31
C GLN A 958 7.15 -7.56 -38.52
N ASN A 959 8.31 -7.95 -39.04
CA ASN A 959 8.41 -8.91 -40.13
C ASN A 959 7.89 -10.30 -39.74
N VAL A 960 8.23 -10.78 -38.53
CA VAL A 960 7.68 -12.05 -38.01
C VAL A 960 6.16 -11.97 -37.91
N PHE A 961 5.63 -10.88 -37.34
CA PHE A 961 4.19 -10.66 -37.23
C PHE A 961 3.49 -10.63 -38.60
N GLN A 962 4.07 -9.97 -39.59
CA GLN A 962 3.57 -9.96 -40.96
C GLN A 962 3.55 -11.38 -41.55
N LYS A 963 4.63 -12.16 -41.37
CA LYS A 963 4.70 -13.53 -41.87
C LYS A 963 3.68 -14.46 -41.22
N ILE A 964 3.35 -14.25 -39.94
CA ILE A 964 2.26 -14.96 -39.26
C ILE A 964 0.93 -14.73 -39.99
N LEU A 965 0.59 -13.48 -40.30
CA LEU A 965 -0.65 -13.14 -41.00
C LEU A 965 -0.67 -13.63 -42.46
N GLU A 966 0.46 -13.54 -43.18
CA GLU A 966 0.61 -14.09 -44.53
C GLU A 966 0.39 -15.61 -44.56
N CYS A 967 0.94 -16.34 -43.58
CA CYS A 967 0.77 -17.79 -43.45
C CYS A 967 -0.71 -18.17 -43.26
N PHE A 968 -1.45 -17.44 -42.42
CA PHE A 968 -2.89 -17.68 -42.24
C PHE A 968 -3.70 -17.40 -43.50
N ALA A 969 -3.42 -16.28 -44.18
CA ALA A 969 -4.09 -15.95 -45.44
C ALA A 969 -3.85 -17.03 -46.51
N GLN A 970 -2.63 -17.58 -46.59
CA GLN A 970 -2.30 -18.67 -47.50
C GLN A 970 -2.99 -19.99 -47.11
N ARG A 971 -3.02 -20.33 -45.82
CA ARG A 971 -3.67 -21.56 -45.31
C ARG A 971 -5.18 -21.53 -45.53
N LEU A 972 -5.84 -20.41 -45.23
CA LEU A 972 -7.26 -20.23 -45.54
C LEU A 972 -7.60 -20.42 -47.02
N LYS A 973 -6.67 -20.05 -47.90
CA LYS A 973 -6.84 -20.19 -49.36
C LYS A 973 -6.61 -21.62 -49.86
N LYS A 974 -5.64 -22.36 -49.28
CA LYS A 974 -5.30 -23.73 -49.71
C LYS A 974 -6.14 -24.81 -49.00
N GLU A 975 -6.33 -24.69 -47.69
CA GLU A 975 -6.96 -25.66 -46.79
C GLU A 975 -7.83 -24.94 -45.75
N GLN A 976 -9.08 -24.67 -46.14
CA GLN A 976 -9.96 -23.77 -45.39
C GLN A 976 -10.26 -24.24 -43.95
N GLU A 977 -10.41 -25.55 -43.71
CA GLU A 977 -10.69 -26.09 -42.37
C GLU A 977 -9.51 -25.93 -41.40
N GLU A 978 -8.29 -26.28 -41.81
CA GLU A 978 -7.08 -26.06 -40.99
C GLU A 978 -6.82 -24.57 -40.76
N GLY A 979 -7.06 -23.72 -41.77
CA GLY A 979 -6.95 -22.27 -41.64
C GLY A 979 -7.89 -21.69 -40.57
N ILE A 980 -9.13 -22.18 -40.47
CA ILE A 980 -10.08 -21.76 -39.43
C ILE A 980 -9.64 -22.22 -38.04
N GLN A 981 -9.13 -23.45 -37.91
CA GLN A 981 -8.63 -23.96 -36.63
C GLN A 981 -7.45 -23.12 -36.11
N LEU A 982 -6.52 -22.75 -37.00
CA LEU A 982 -5.40 -21.88 -36.67
C LEU A 982 -5.85 -20.48 -36.19
N ILE A 983 -6.85 -19.90 -36.84
CA ILE A 983 -7.42 -18.60 -36.42
C ILE A 983 -8.04 -18.67 -35.02
N HIS A 984 -8.72 -19.76 -34.68
CA HIS A 984 -9.26 -19.92 -33.32
C HIS A 984 -8.14 -20.04 -32.28
N SER A 985 -7.04 -20.71 -32.62
CA SER A 985 -5.91 -20.91 -31.69
C SER A 985 -5.18 -19.62 -31.29
N ILE A 986 -5.23 -18.57 -32.12
CA ILE A 986 -4.51 -17.31 -31.88
C ILE A 986 -5.33 -16.21 -31.21
N GLN A 987 -6.66 -16.35 -31.06
CA GLN A 987 -7.51 -15.24 -30.59
C GLN A 987 -7.05 -14.66 -29.24
N MET A 988 -6.69 -15.53 -28.29
CA MET A 988 -6.18 -15.12 -26.98
C MET A 988 -4.74 -14.56 -27.07
N PRO A 989 -3.73 -15.29 -27.60
CA PRO A 989 -2.37 -14.76 -27.76
C PRO A 989 -2.27 -13.44 -28.52
N LEU A 990 -3.06 -13.28 -29.58
CA LEU A 990 -3.11 -12.04 -30.37
C LEU A 990 -3.70 -10.88 -29.55
N GLY A 991 -4.73 -11.13 -28.75
CA GLY A 991 -5.31 -10.13 -27.86
C GLY A 991 -4.33 -9.67 -26.79
N GLU A 992 -3.58 -10.59 -26.19
CA GLU A 992 -2.54 -10.27 -25.21
C GLU A 992 -1.38 -9.49 -25.83
N PHE A 993 -0.92 -9.87 -27.03
CA PHE A 993 0.11 -9.15 -27.78
C PHE A 993 -0.31 -7.72 -28.12
N ILE A 994 -1.53 -7.52 -28.65
CA ILE A 994 -2.07 -6.19 -28.96
C ILE A 994 -2.25 -5.36 -27.68
N HIS A 995 -2.68 -5.98 -26.58
CA HIS A 995 -2.80 -5.29 -25.30
C HIS A 995 -1.44 -4.82 -24.79
N ALA A 996 -0.42 -5.67 -24.84
CA ALA A 996 0.95 -5.29 -24.49
C ALA A 996 1.44 -4.12 -25.37
N LEU A 997 1.32 -4.22 -26.70
CA LEU A 997 1.66 -3.12 -27.61
C LEU A 997 0.94 -1.81 -27.26
N HIS A 998 -0.33 -1.88 -26.89
CA HIS A 998 -1.14 -0.70 -26.57
C HIS A 998 -0.73 -0.05 -25.25
N CYS A 999 -0.52 -0.83 -24.19
CA CYS A 999 -0.07 -0.31 -22.89
C CYS A 999 1.24 0.49 -22.99
N TRP A 1000 2.00 0.29 -24.07
CA TRP A 1000 3.35 0.84 -24.24
C TRP A 1000 3.52 1.68 -25.52
N HIS A 1001 2.41 2.12 -26.14
CA HIS A 1001 2.43 2.83 -27.43
C HIS A 1001 3.20 4.16 -27.42
N SER A 1002 3.39 4.79 -26.24
CA SER A 1002 4.08 6.08 -26.09
C SER A 1002 5.60 5.96 -26.20
N LEU A 1003 6.16 4.77 -25.95
CA LEU A 1003 7.60 4.52 -25.96
C LEU A 1003 8.09 4.09 -27.36
N PHE A 1004 7.26 3.38 -28.12
CA PHE A 1004 7.64 2.82 -29.44
C PHE A 1004 6.56 3.06 -30.51
N PRO A 1005 6.32 4.32 -30.92
CA PRO A 1005 5.22 4.69 -31.81
C PRO A 1005 5.34 4.07 -33.21
N ALA A 1006 6.57 3.93 -33.74
CA ALA A 1006 6.80 3.36 -35.07
C ALA A 1006 6.41 1.87 -35.16
N VAL A 1007 6.70 1.10 -34.10
CA VAL A 1007 6.36 -0.34 -34.01
C VAL A 1007 4.86 -0.52 -33.85
N TYR A 1008 4.24 0.27 -32.98
CA TYR A 1008 2.79 0.29 -32.80
C TYR A 1008 2.06 0.60 -34.12
N GLN A 1009 2.50 1.63 -34.85
CA GLN A 1009 1.95 1.98 -36.16
C GLN A 1009 2.20 0.88 -37.20
N GLY A 1010 3.39 0.28 -37.21
CA GLY A 1010 3.74 -0.81 -38.11
C GLY A 1010 2.84 -2.04 -37.93
N VAL A 1011 2.65 -2.50 -36.69
CA VAL A 1011 1.79 -3.66 -36.38
C VAL A 1011 0.32 -3.38 -36.72
N LEU A 1012 -0.21 -2.21 -36.36
CA LEU A 1012 -1.58 -1.82 -36.72
C LEU A 1012 -1.79 -1.73 -38.22
N THR A 1013 -0.80 -1.19 -38.95
CA THR A 1013 -0.85 -1.12 -40.41
C THR A 1013 -0.90 -2.52 -41.01
N THR A 1014 -0.09 -3.46 -40.52
CA THR A 1014 -0.12 -4.86 -40.96
C THR A 1014 -1.46 -5.54 -40.67
N LEU A 1015 -2.06 -5.30 -39.49
CA LEU A 1015 -3.39 -5.82 -39.13
C LEU A 1015 -4.48 -5.31 -40.08
N LEU A 1016 -4.53 -4.00 -40.32
CA LEU A 1016 -5.51 -3.40 -41.22
C LEU A 1016 -5.29 -3.84 -42.68
N ALA A 1017 -4.04 -3.93 -43.11
CA ALA A 1017 -3.69 -4.42 -44.44
C ALA A 1017 -4.16 -5.87 -44.65
N ALA A 1018 -4.02 -6.74 -43.66
CA ALA A 1018 -4.49 -8.12 -43.74
C ALA A 1018 -6.03 -8.21 -43.88
N ILE A 1019 -6.78 -7.41 -43.10
CA ILE A 1019 -8.25 -7.32 -43.21
C ILE A 1019 -8.67 -6.86 -44.61
N VAL A 1020 -8.08 -5.77 -45.09
CA VAL A 1020 -8.39 -5.22 -46.42
C VAL A 1020 -8.02 -6.21 -47.53
N ALA A 1021 -6.88 -6.90 -47.41
CA ALA A 1021 -6.43 -7.88 -48.39
C ALA A 1021 -7.38 -9.09 -48.48
N GLU A 1022 -7.86 -9.63 -47.36
CA GLU A 1022 -8.80 -10.75 -47.37
C GLU A 1022 -10.16 -10.34 -47.91
N ILE A 1023 -10.69 -9.17 -47.51
CA ILE A 1023 -11.94 -8.64 -48.05
C ILE A 1023 -11.83 -8.44 -49.56
N ASN A 1024 -10.75 -7.83 -50.04
CA ASN A 1024 -10.52 -7.65 -51.48
C ASN A 1024 -10.42 -8.99 -52.23
N CYS A 1025 -9.78 -10.00 -51.64
CA CYS A 1025 -9.70 -11.34 -52.23
C CYS A 1025 -11.09 -11.97 -52.38
N VAL A 1026 -11.94 -11.88 -51.34
CA VAL A 1026 -13.32 -12.38 -51.39
C VAL A 1026 -14.16 -11.62 -52.42
N LEU A 1027 -14.01 -10.30 -52.50
CA LEU A 1027 -14.69 -9.47 -53.50
C LEU A 1027 -14.27 -9.82 -54.93
N GLN A 1028 -12.99 -10.14 -55.16
CA GLN A 1028 -12.47 -10.56 -56.47
C GLN A 1028 -12.88 -11.97 -56.88
N GLN A 1029 -13.23 -12.84 -55.92
CA GLN A 1029 -13.70 -14.21 -56.17
C GLN A 1029 -15.21 -14.30 -56.46
N ALA A 1030 -15.98 -13.27 -56.13
CA ALA A 1030 -17.42 -13.22 -56.41
C ALA A 1030 -17.68 -13.04 -57.91
N SER A 1031 -18.41 -13.98 -58.53
CA SER A 1031 -18.65 -14.01 -59.98
C SER A 1031 -19.86 -13.16 -60.40
N ASN A 1032 -20.77 -12.84 -59.47
CA ASN A 1032 -21.97 -12.02 -59.70
C ASN A 1032 -22.22 -11.04 -58.54
N GLU A 1033 -22.75 -9.86 -58.87
CA GLU A 1033 -23.11 -8.80 -57.90
C GLU A 1033 -24.20 -9.25 -56.89
N LYS A 1034 -24.94 -10.32 -57.19
CA LYS A 1034 -25.96 -10.92 -56.31
C LYS A 1034 -25.39 -11.80 -55.19
N ASP A 1035 -24.13 -12.23 -55.30
CA ASP A 1035 -23.44 -13.06 -54.30
C ASP A 1035 -22.75 -12.19 -53.22
N LEU A 1036 -22.79 -10.86 -53.37
CA LEU A 1036 -22.16 -9.89 -52.48
C LEU A 1036 -23.19 -9.27 -51.52
N THR A 1037 -23.25 -9.77 -50.29
CA THR A 1037 -24.03 -9.15 -49.20
C THR A 1037 -23.16 -8.19 -48.40
N MET A 1038 -23.59 -6.94 -48.25
CA MET A 1038 -22.88 -5.96 -47.42
C MET A 1038 -22.87 -6.40 -45.95
N PRO A 1039 -21.70 -6.58 -45.31
CA PRO A 1039 -21.62 -7.04 -43.94
C PRO A 1039 -22.21 -5.99 -42.99
N LYS A 1040 -23.14 -6.40 -42.11
CA LYS A 1040 -23.81 -5.53 -41.13
C LYS A 1040 -23.23 -5.70 -39.72
N THR A 1041 -22.60 -6.83 -39.47
CA THR A 1041 -22.02 -7.24 -38.20
C THR A 1041 -20.62 -7.80 -38.42
N ILE A 1042 -19.78 -7.86 -37.38
CA ILE A 1042 -18.43 -8.45 -37.46
C ILE A 1042 -18.51 -9.93 -37.89
N SER A 1043 -19.57 -10.64 -37.51
CA SER A 1043 -19.84 -12.02 -37.94
C SER A 1043 -20.05 -12.18 -39.44
N ASP A 1044 -20.35 -11.10 -40.18
CA ASP A 1044 -20.53 -11.15 -41.62
C ASP A 1044 -19.21 -11.01 -42.39
N LEU A 1045 -18.10 -10.70 -41.71
CA LEU A 1045 -16.77 -10.62 -42.31
C LEU A 1045 -16.17 -12.01 -42.60
N PRO A 1046 -15.23 -12.10 -43.55
CA PRO A 1046 -14.43 -13.32 -43.80
C PRO A 1046 -13.67 -13.80 -42.54
N PRO A 1047 -13.27 -15.07 -42.44
CA PRO A 1047 -12.81 -15.70 -41.20
C PRO A 1047 -11.62 -15.01 -40.50
N LEU A 1048 -10.59 -14.56 -41.24
CA LEU A 1048 -9.44 -13.87 -40.64
C LEU A 1048 -9.85 -12.46 -40.20
N SER A 1049 -10.54 -11.72 -41.07
CA SER A 1049 -11.03 -10.35 -40.85
C SER A 1049 -11.97 -10.27 -39.64
N ARG A 1050 -12.88 -11.23 -39.52
CA ARG A 1050 -13.79 -11.39 -38.38
C ARG A 1050 -13.03 -11.54 -37.08
N SER A 1051 -12.01 -12.41 -37.08
CA SER A 1051 -11.25 -12.72 -35.86
C SER A 1051 -10.33 -11.58 -35.45
N LEU A 1052 -9.65 -10.94 -36.41
CA LEU A 1052 -8.85 -9.74 -36.16
C LEU A 1052 -9.72 -8.59 -35.62
N MET A 1053 -10.89 -8.32 -36.24
CA MET A 1053 -11.80 -7.28 -35.74
C MET A 1053 -12.44 -7.62 -34.40
N ALA A 1054 -12.73 -8.89 -34.11
CA ALA A 1054 -13.24 -9.30 -32.81
C ALA A 1054 -12.23 -9.04 -31.68
N VAL A 1055 -10.93 -9.19 -31.95
CA VAL A 1055 -9.86 -8.87 -30.99
C VAL A 1055 -9.71 -7.35 -30.83
N ILE A 1056 -9.67 -6.59 -31.92
CA ILE A 1056 -9.58 -5.12 -31.92
C ILE A 1056 -10.75 -4.51 -31.13
N MET A 1057 -11.98 -4.95 -31.39
CA MET A 1057 -13.21 -4.38 -30.80
C MET A 1057 -13.39 -4.68 -29.31
N LYS A 1058 -12.73 -5.72 -28.77
CA LYS A 1058 -12.71 -6.01 -27.33
C LYS A 1058 -11.82 -5.03 -26.55
N SER A 1059 -10.94 -4.29 -27.22
CA SER A 1059 -10.04 -3.31 -26.60
C SER A 1059 -10.55 -1.88 -26.82
N VAL A 1060 -11.26 -1.34 -25.82
CA VAL A 1060 -11.93 -0.01 -25.87
C VAL A 1060 -10.97 1.13 -26.27
N ASN A 1061 -9.67 1.00 -25.97
CA ASN A 1061 -8.67 2.01 -26.27
C ASN A 1061 -7.96 1.82 -27.63
N VAL A 1062 -8.06 0.64 -28.26
CA VAL A 1062 -7.57 0.40 -29.64
C VAL A 1062 -8.63 0.82 -30.67
N VAL A 1063 -9.91 0.78 -30.27
CA VAL A 1063 -11.05 1.27 -31.07
C VAL A 1063 -11.10 2.81 -31.12
N ARG A 1064 -10.58 3.48 -30.09
CA ARG A 1064 -10.38 4.94 -30.09
C ARG A 1064 -9.14 5.31 -30.89
#